data_AF-A0A2W7B7T9-F1
#
_entry.id   AF-A0A2W7B7T9-F1
#
_cell.length_a   1.000
_cell.length_b   1.000
_cell.length_c   1.000
_cell.angle_alpha   90.00
_cell.angle_beta   90.00
_cell.angle_gamma   90.00
#
_symmetry.space_group_name_H-M   'P 1'
#
loop_
_entity.id
_entity.type
_entity.pdbx_description
1 polymer ?
#
loop_
_entity_poly.entity_id
_entity_poly.type
_entity_poly.pdbx_seq_one_letter_code
_entity_poly.pdbx_strand_id
1 'polypeptide(L)'
;MSYSPESVRNVGVSDQATGVDSLGFKPYVTAIAHFLLNKETQPPLTLSIEGKWGSGKSSFMKQLEKYLRENKQQRTVWFNAWRHDKAEAVWTAFALSFIKQISTPPVQTRQAYYQIFLECLKLAKSHFDLKKGWLDLLKTVAIALFIIWIAFFVICATLAIPFILLIDGIERFKLFLQAFKHPDQLLQAFLYLLGIAGSGTLSLTGLLILFKKLPTIIGNPKINLIKHFNFIKYLKSLDYQKQSAFIEEFHEDFAKIVKAYIGDDRVFVFIDDLDRCENSKSADLMQAINLMIADDPPVVFILGMDRQKIAASLAVKYENIVAYLPSETLEIDPDILARSSASKGLAYGYTFIEKFVQLPFQVPQPSQADFERFFDKLGTSSSSNASLSKSLPPPPKFRSFHLSLSDPKTSRKTSPTNQKKMLIVKNKKMMSQAKKEEVDKIEKPKNQLSERIKLTFEGDSSTVRDIVMMVAPALDYNPRRIKQFINVFRLKVCIADMTGLFFEEKNNEQEIINHHLTLQQLGKFTAISLRWPLLLLDLEIDSQLLRKLQDFVLYPHSTVSSPEELEELERDKNVRYWNSYHKLKELITYGCLETSEEDQTLQINPNFSLATLKIGRLLQVSPPIVQATVEPIIETQTAPVKITSLITSLPTNFKLEMVEIPGGKFIMGSDEYNSEKPIHKVTVNAFKIGKYPVTQAQYEAVMGTNPSHFAGNPQRPVENVSWFDSQTFCEKLSELTGQKYRLPTEAEWEYACRAGTQTRFSFGDDDSQLGDYAWFKDNSGNRTHPVGEKKANPWGLYDMHGNVWEWCEDSWHENYKNAPNNGSSWNENHSQTSAKILRGGSWFDVPWSCRSAYRDRYYAVYWFNLIGFRVALFLF
;
A
#
# COMPACT_ATOMS: atom_id res chain seq x y z
N MET A 1 -55.41 9.48 0.22
CA MET A 1 -54.33 10.48 0.05
C MET A 1 -53.02 9.72 0.09
N SER A 2 -52.14 9.90 -0.89
CA SER A 2 -50.93 9.09 -1.09
C SER A 2 -49.67 9.94 -0.92
N TYR A 3 -48.94 9.75 0.19
CA TYR A 3 -47.58 10.26 0.30
C TYR A 3 -46.64 9.33 -0.47
N SER A 4 -46.12 9.81 -1.59
CA SER A 4 -44.92 9.22 -2.19
C SER A 4 -43.71 9.76 -1.42
N PRO A 5 -42.72 8.93 -1.05
CA PRO A 5 -41.40 9.46 -0.75
C PRO A 5 -40.84 10.08 -2.05
N GLU A 6 -40.28 11.29 -1.97
CA GLU A 6 -39.57 11.86 -3.10
C GLU A 6 -38.27 11.10 -3.31
N SER A 7 -38.15 10.48 -4.49
CA SER A 7 -37.12 9.46 -4.73
C SER A 7 -35.74 10.07 -4.94
N VAL A 8 -34.72 9.45 -4.38
CA VAL A 8 -33.30 9.69 -4.71
C VAL A 8 -33.03 9.22 -6.15
N ARG A 9 -33.45 10.03 -7.13
CA ARG A 9 -33.28 9.80 -8.57
C ARG A 9 -32.66 11.05 -9.19
N ASN A 10 -31.72 10.84 -10.11
CA ASN A 10 -31.05 11.86 -10.92
C ASN A 10 -29.95 12.71 -10.23
N VAL A 11 -29.19 12.12 -9.30
CA VAL A 11 -27.80 12.56 -9.03
C VAL A 11 -26.84 11.45 -9.48
N GLY A 12 -26.13 11.68 -10.59
CA GLY A 12 -25.17 10.73 -11.15
C GLY A 12 -23.82 10.80 -10.44
N VAL A 13 -23.74 10.30 -9.20
CA VAL A 13 -22.48 10.28 -8.44
C VAL A 13 -21.52 9.28 -9.07
N SER A 14 -20.37 9.76 -9.55
CA SER A 14 -19.32 8.94 -10.14
C SER A 14 -18.30 8.54 -9.07
N ASP A 15 -18.09 7.24 -8.88
CA ASP A 15 -17.08 6.66 -7.97
C ASP A 15 -15.64 6.77 -8.54
N GLN A 16 -15.30 7.94 -9.10
CA GLN A 16 -13.99 8.22 -9.68
C GLN A 16 -13.22 9.26 -8.87
N ALA A 17 -12.06 8.84 -8.36
CA ALA A 17 -11.13 9.71 -7.66
C ALA A 17 -10.82 10.99 -8.45
N THR A 18 -10.83 12.14 -7.77
CA THR A 18 -10.85 13.47 -8.39
C THR A 18 -9.67 14.35 -7.99
N GLY A 19 -9.19 15.17 -8.93
CA GLY A 19 -8.18 16.21 -8.70
C GLY A 19 -8.76 17.57 -8.27
N VAL A 20 -10.02 17.60 -7.83
CA VAL A 20 -10.70 18.78 -7.28
C VAL A 20 -10.88 18.60 -5.78
N ASP A 21 -10.37 19.54 -4.97
CA ASP A 21 -10.59 19.48 -3.53
C ASP A 21 -12.07 19.70 -3.18
N SER A 22 -12.62 18.72 -2.47
CA SER A 22 -13.98 18.70 -1.94
C SER A 22 -14.05 18.14 -0.52
N LEU A 23 -12.91 17.75 0.07
CA LEU A 23 -12.83 17.05 1.36
C LEU A 23 -11.78 17.67 2.30
N GLY A 24 -11.30 18.87 2.00
CA GLY A 24 -10.36 19.62 2.85
C GLY A 24 -8.88 19.23 2.66
N PHE A 25 -8.55 18.48 1.61
CA PHE A 25 -7.21 17.89 1.44
C PHE A 25 -6.12 18.91 1.03
N LYS A 26 -6.50 20.08 0.49
CA LYS A 26 -5.55 21.04 -0.10
C LYS A 26 -4.39 21.51 0.81
N PRO A 27 -4.55 21.77 2.12
CA PRO A 27 -3.44 22.19 2.98
C PRO A 27 -2.37 21.09 3.09
N TYR A 28 -2.79 19.84 3.29
CA TYR A 28 -1.94 18.66 3.37
C TYR A 28 -1.24 18.35 2.04
N VAL A 29 -1.97 18.42 0.92
CA VAL A 29 -1.39 18.26 -0.43
C VAL A 29 -0.33 19.33 -0.70
N THR A 30 -0.60 20.59 -0.36
CA THR A 30 0.38 21.69 -0.49
C THR A 30 1.60 21.48 0.42
N ALA A 31 1.40 21.04 1.67
CA ALA A 31 2.49 20.76 2.61
C ALA A 31 3.44 19.66 2.10
N ILE A 32 2.88 18.52 1.66
CA ILE A 32 3.66 17.43 1.05
C ILE A 32 4.36 17.91 -0.22
N ALA A 33 3.67 18.63 -1.11
CA ALA A 33 4.28 19.12 -2.34
C ALA A 33 5.44 20.09 -2.07
N HIS A 34 5.31 21.01 -1.10
CA HIS A 34 6.40 21.89 -0.70
C HIS A 34 7.59 21.13 -0.10
N PHE A 35 7.33 20.15 0.76
CA PHE A 35 8.37 19.29 1.31
C PHE A 35 9.12 18.50 0.21
N LEU A 36 8.39 17.91 -0.75
CA LEU A 36 8.96 17.13 -1.86
C LEU A 36 9.70 18.00 -2.91
N LEU A 37 9.29 19.25 -3.08
CA LEU A 37 9.91 20.23 -4.00
C LEU A 37 11.04 21.05 -3.36
N ASN A 38 11.35 20.86 -2.07
CA ASN A 38 12.52 21.44 -1.40
C ASN A 38 13.80 20.77 -1.91
N LYS A 39 14.85 21.58 -2.18
CA LYS A 39 16.16 21.11 -2.65
C LYS A 39 16.81 20.09 -1.70
N GLU A 40 16.68 20.27 -0.40
CA GLU A 40 17.30 19.42 0.64
C GLU A 40 16.65 18.05 0.76
N THR A 41 15.38 17.91 0.35
CA THR A 41 14.66 16.64 0.36
C THR A 41 15.18 15.78 -0.79
N GLN A 42 16.30 15.10 -0.55
CA GLN A 42 16.94 14.31 -1.60
C GLN A 42 16.19 13.00 -1.87
N PRO A 43 16.03 12.60 -3.14
CA PRO A 43 15.75 11.22 -3.51
C PRO A 43 16.98 10.33 -3.23
N PRO A 44 16.83 9.00 -3.16
CA PRO A 44 15.60 8.24 -3.35
C PRO A 44 14.70 8.29 -2.11
N LEU A 45 13.38 8.39 -2.31
CA LEU A 45 12.42 8.62 -1.23
C LEU A 45 11.08 7.92 -1.48
N THR A 46 10.55 7.26 -0.46
CA THR A 46 9.28 6.55 -0.47
C THR A 46 8.31 7.20 0.52
N LEU A 47 7.26 7.81 -0.03
CA LEU A 47 6.09 8.32 0.67
C LEU A 47 4.95 7.30 0.52
N SER A 48 4.30 6.90 1.62
CA SER A 48 3.00 6.20 1.55
C SER A 48 1.86 7.17 1.83
N ILE A 49 0.78 7.02 1.06
CA ILE A 49 -0.52 7.67 1.27
C ILE A 49 -1.45 6.57 1.78
N GLU A 50 -1.60 6.49 3.10
CA GLU A 50 -2.22 5.39 3.81
C GLU A 50 -3.70 5.67 4.14
N GLY A 51 -4.51 4.62 4.26
CA GLY A 51 -5.91 4.73 4.66
C GLY A 51 -6.75 3.50 4.32
N LYS A 52 -7.85 3.31 5.04
CA LYS A 52 -8.87 2.31 4.70
C LYS A 52 -9.54 2.62 3.35
N TRP A 53 -10.32 1.69 2.81
CA TRP A 53 -11.17 1.97 1.63
C TRP A 53 -12.12 3.15 1.91
N GLY A 54 -12.48 3.92 0.86
CA GLY A 54 -13.31 5.13 0.98
C GLY A 54 -12.60 6.40 1.46
N SER A 55 -11.45 6.31 2.15
CA SER A 55 -10.73 7.47 2.74
C SER A 55 -10.19 8.54 1.77
N GLY A 56 -10.33 8.34 0.46
CA GLY A 56 -9.94 9.34 -0.55
C GLY A 56 -8.48 9.31 -1.02
N LYS A 57 -7.67 8.30 -0.66
CA LYS A 57 -6.25 8.13 -1.07
C LYS A 57 -5.96 8.51 -2.52
N SER A 58 -6.70 7.93 -3.46
CA SER A 58 -6.54 8.15 -4.90
C SER A 58 -6.87 9.59 -5.34
N SER A 59 -7.82 10.25 -4.67
CA SER A 59 -8.13 11.67 -4.91
C SER A 59 -7.03 12.58 -4.34
N PHE A 60 -6.51 12.26 -3.16
CA PHE A 60 -5.35 12.94 -2.57
C PHE A 60 -4.13 12.85 -3.49
N MET A 61 -3.80 11.65 -3.98
CA MET A 61 -2.69 11.44 -4.91
C MET A 61 -2.89 12.16 -6.25
N LYS A 62 -4.10 12.20 -6.81
CA LYS A 62 -4.38 13.00 -8.03
C LYS A 62 -4.23 14.50 -7.80
N GLN A 63 -4.60 15.02 -6.64
CA GLN A 63 -4.36 16.42 -6.29
C GLN A 63 -2.85 16.72 -6.15
N LEU A 64 -2.08 15.81 -5.54
CA LEU A 64 -0.62 15.92 -5.42
C LEU A 64 0.09 15.82 -6.78
N GLU A 65 -0.27 14.84 -7.62
CA GLU A 65 0.27 14.71 -8.98
C GLU A 65 0.01 15.97 -9.80
N LYS A 66 -1.23 16.49 -9.75
CA LYS A 66 -1.59 17.74 -10.42
C LYS A 66 -0.71 18.90 -9.93
N TYR A 67 -0.56 19.06 -8.62
CA TYR A 67 0.25 20.14 -8.05
C TYR A 67 1.72 20.07 -8.48
N LEU A 68 2.30 18.88 -8.57
CA LEU A 68 3.69 18.64 -9.02
C LEU A 68 3.87 18.80 -10.55
N ARG A 69 2.85 18.46 -11.35
CA ARG A 69 2.84 18.75 -12.80
C ARG A 69 2.71 20.26 -13.08
N GLU A 70 1.85 20.95 -12.35
CA GLU A 70 1.58 22.39 -12.54
C GLU A 70 2.73 23.27 -12.01
N ASN A 71 3.30 22.94 -10.83
CA ASN A 71 4.44 23.68 -10.26
C ASN A 71 5.78 23.04 -10.64
N LYS A 72 6.61 23.79 -11.39
CA LYS A 72 7.94 23.38 -11.91
C LYS A 72 7.93 22.25 -12.97
N GLN A 73 6.80 21.96 -13.63
CA GLN A 73 6.72 21.01 -14.77
C GLN A 73 7.35 19.63 -14.49
N GLN A 74 7.26 19.12 -13.25
CA GLN A 74 7.98 17.92 -12.86
C GLN A 74 7.47 16.67 -13.61
N ARG A 75 8.36 15.71 -13.88
CA ARG A 75 7.97 14.46 -14.50
C ARG A 75 7.28 13.57 -13.47
N THR A 76 6.03 13.22 -13.74
CA THR A 76 5.28 12.27 -12.90
C THR A 76 4.80 11.09 -13.74
N VAL A 77 4.96 9.89 -13.16
CA VAL A 77 4.57 8.59 -13.71
C VAL A 77 3.39 8.07 -12.88
N TRP A 78 2.35 7.55 -13.51
CA TRP A 78 1.23 6.90 -12.81
C TRP A 78 1.14 5.41 -13.16
N PHE A 79 0.97 4.56 -12.15
CA PHE A 79 0.73 3.13 -12.28
C PHE A 79 -0.40 2.70 -11.34
N ASN A 80 -1.32 1.86 -11.82
CA ASN A 80 -2.39 1.30 -11.00
C ASN A 80 -2.09 -0.19 -10.86
N ALA A 81 -1.63 -0.64 -9.69
CA ALA A 81 -1.09 -1.99 -9.52
C ALA A 81 -2.14 -3.07 -9.84
N TRP A 82 -3.35 -2.91 -9.30
CA TRP A 82 -4.49 -3.81 -9.51
C TRP A 82 -4.86 -4.04 -10.99
N ARG A 83 -4.64 -3.06 -11.88
CA ARG A 83 -4.94 -3.24 -13.33
C ARG A 83 -4.02 -4.23 -14.03
N HIS A 84 -2.91 -4.60 -13.38
CA HIS A 84 -1.92 -5.55 -13.88
C HIS A 84 -1.84 -6.83 -13.05
N ASP A 85 -2.75 -7.01 -12.09
CA ASP A 85 -2.82 -8.16 -11.18
C ASP A 85 -2.97 -9.52 -11.91
N LYS A 86 -3.51 -9.52 -13.14
CA LYS A 86 -3.58 -10.71 -14.02
C LYS A 86 -2.32 -10.94 -14.89
N ALA A 87 -1.27 -10.15 -14.74
CA ALA A 87 0.00 -10.38 -15.43
C ALA A 87 0.85 -11.42 -14.69
N GLU A 88 1.71 -12.12 -15.41
CA GLU A 88 2.70 -13.08 -14.85
C GLU A 88 3.59 -12.44 -13.78
N ALA A 89 3.87 -11.13 -13.91
CA ALA A 89 4.54 -10.33 -12.90
C ALA A 89 4.11 -8.85 -12.95
N VAL A 90 3.59 -8.32 -11.84
CA VAL A 90 3.11 -6.92 -11.75
C VAL A 90 4.26 -5.92 -11.84
N TRP A 91 5.43 -6.23 -11.25
CA TRP A 91 6.60 -5.36 -11.32
C TRP A 91 7.16 -5.22 -12.75
N THR A 92 7.02 -6.25 -13.60
CA THR A 92 7.39 -6.17 -15.03
C THR A 92 6.48 -5.19 -15.77
N ALA A 93 5.17 -5.23 -15.49
CA ALA A 93 4.23 -4.25 -16.03
C ALA A 93 4.52 -2.82 -15.53
N PHE A 94 4.93 -2.68 -14.27
CA PHE A 94 5.41 -1.42 -13.70
C PHE A 94 6.65 -0.89 -14.45
N ALA A 95 7.71 -1.69 -14.57
CA ALA A 95 8.96 -1.28 -15.21
C ALA A 95 8.74 -0.86 -16.68
N LEU A 96 7.93 -1.61 -17.43
CA LEU A 96 7.53 -1.25 -18.80
C LEU A 96 6.72 0.05 -18.86
N SER A 97 5.80 0.27 -17.91
CA SER A 97 5.00 1.50 -17.83
C SER A 97 5.85 2.72 -17.47
N PHE A 98 6.76 2.57 -16.50
CA PHE A 98 7.71 3.59 -16.06
C PHE A 98 8.62 4.02 -17.22
N ILE A 99 9.31 3.08 -17.88
CA ILE A 99 10.18 3.37 -19.04
C ILE A 99 9.38 4.07 -20.15
N LYS A 100 8.15 3.63 -20.44
CA LYS A 100 7.28 4.26 -21.44
C LYS A 100 6.90 5.71 -21.07
N GLN A 101 6.67 6.02 -19.80
CA GLN A 101 6.26 7.35 -19.34
C GLN A 101 7.43 8.33 -19.16
N ILE A 102 8.64 7.85 -18.79
CA ILE A 102 9.83 8.72 -18.74
C ILE A 102 10.43 9.00 -20.12
N SER A 103 10.26 8.06 -21.08
CA SER A 103 10.80 8.18 -22.44
C SER A 103 9.91 8.99 -23.39
N THR A 104 8.64 9.26 -23.04
CA THR A 104 7.88 10.34 -23.68
C THR A 104 8.46 11.69 -23.29
N PRO A 105 9.09 12.45 -24.21
CA PRO A 105 9.81 13.66 -23.85
C PRO A 105 8.84 14.81 -23.54
N PRO A 106 9.18 15.70 -22.58
CA PRO A 106 8.49 16.97 -22.45
C PRO A 106 8.58 17.76 -23.76
N VAL A 107 7.52 18.52 -24.06
CA VAL A 107 7.30 19.11 -25.39
C VAL A 107 8.33 20.22 -25.70
N GLN A 108 8.92 20.14 -26.90
CA GLN A 108 9.79 21.15 -27.53
C GLN A 108 11.21 21.37 -26.94
N THR A 109 12.17 20.54 -27.38
CA THR A 109 13.51 21.04 -27.81
C THR A 109 14.24 20.01 -28.69
N ARG A 110 15.08 20.47 -29.62
CA ARG A 110 15.96 19.58 -30.41
C ARG A 110 17.16 19.05 -29.60
N GLN A 111 17.64 19.80 -28.61
CA GLN A 111 18.84 19.46 -27.83
C GLN A 111 18.66 18.22 -26.94
N ALA A 112 17.49 18.06 -26.28
CA ALA A 112 17.22 16.90 -25.43
C ALA A 112 17.39 15.56 -26.17
N TYR A 113 16.93 15.48 -27.44
CA TYR A 113 17.13 14.29 -28.27
C TYR A 113 18.60 13.97 -28.58
N TYR A 114 19.48 14.98 -28.61
CA TYR A 114 20.91 14.78 -28.85
C TYR A 114 21.63 14.31 -27.58
N GLN A 115 21.28 14.84 -26.42
CA GLN A 115 21.79 14.37 -25.12
C GLN A 115 21.36 12.92 -24.85
N ILE A 116 20.06 12.61 -24.96
CA ILE A 116 19.55 11.23 -24.80
C ILE A 116 20.28 10.26 -25.75
N PHE A 117 20.51 10.67 -27.01
CA PHE A 117 21.26 9.86 -27.97
C PHE A 117 22.72 9.64 -27.55
N LEU A 118 23.42 10.67 -27.08
CA LEU A 118 24.81 10.56 -26.61
C LEU A 118 24.94 9.66 -25.37
N GLU A 119 24.06 9.79 -24.38
CA GLU A 119 24.10 8.94 -23.19
C GLU A 119 23.74 7.48 -23.51
N CYS A 120 22.77 7.25 -24.41
CA CYS A 120 22.52 5.91 -24.97
C CYS A 120 23.76 5.35 -25.71
N LEU A 121 24.57 6.18 -26.36
CA LEU A 121 25.80 5.75 -27.05
C LEU A 121 26.93 5.42 -26.06
N LYS A 122 27.01 6.12 -24.92
CA LYS A 122 27.92 5.75 -23.82
C LYS A 122 27.52 4.41 -23.17
N LEU A 123 26.22 4.22 -22.91
CA LEU A 123 25.66 2.95 -22.41
C LEU A 123 25.93 1.77 -23.37
N ALA A 124 25.73 1.99 -24.67
CA ALA A 124 26.06 0.98 -25.68
C ALA A 124 27.57 0.66 -25.75
N LYS A 125 28.43 1.57 -25.26
CA LYS A 125 29.88 1.36 -25.18
C LYS A 125 30.31 0.60 -23.91
N SER A 126 29.61 0.74 -22.78
CA SER A 126 29.97 -0.01 -21.55
C SER A 126 29.65 -1.50 -21.67
N HIS A 127 28.55 -1.85 -22.34
CA HIS A 127 28.04 -3.23 -22.42
C HIS A 127 28.39 -3.97 -23.72
N PHE A 128 29.39 -3.49 -24.48
CA PHE A 128 29.82 -4.18 -25.70
C PHE A 128 30.76 -5.36 -25.37
N ASP A 129 30.18 -6.52 -25.08
CA ASP A 129 30.92 -7.79 -24.92
C ASP A 129 31.60 -8.20 -26.23
N LEU A 130 32.89 -7.87 -26.34
CA LEU A 130 33.77 -8.19 -27.47
C LEU A 130 33.78 -9.68 -27.84
N LYS A 131 33.49 -10.61 -26.92
CA LYS A 131 33.45 -12.05 -27.21
C LYS A 131 32.14 -12.50 -27.88
N LYS A 132 31.05 -11.73 -27.77
CA LYS A 132 29.74 -12.05 -28.39
C LYS A 132 29.36 -11.12 -29.54
N GLY A 133 29.70 -9.83 -29.47
CA GLY A 133 29.18 -8.80 -30.38
C GLY A 133 29.92 -8.63 -31.71
N TRP A 134 31.12 -9.20 -31.89
CA TRP A 134 32.02 -8.81 -33.00
C TRP A 134 31.46 -9.09 -34.40
N LEU A 135 30.72 -10.19 -34.60
CA LEU A 135 30.10 -10.50 -35.89
C LEU A 135 28.98 -9.52 -36.26
N ASP A 136 28.21 -9.03 -35.30
CA ASP A 136 27.13 -8.05 -35.57
C ASP A 136 27.68 -6.62 -35.67
N LEU A 137 28.80 -6.32 -35.01
CA LEU A 137 29.59 -5.11 -35.28
C LEU A 137 30.13 -5.12 -36.72
N LEU A 138 30.71 -6.24 -37.18
CA LEU A 138 31.17 -6.39 -38.57
C LEU A 138 30.01 -6.22 -39.57
N LYS A 139 28.84 -6.82 -39.32
CA LYS A 139 27.66 -6.64 -40.17
C LYS A 139 27.18 -5.18 -40.19
N THR A 140 27.07 -4.53 -39.03
CA THR A 140 26.59 -3.13 -38.97
C THR A 140 27.57 -2.15 -39.59
N VAL A 141 28.89 -2.36 -39.43
CA VAL A 141 29.92 -1.59 -40.15
C VAL A 141 29.86 -1.86 -41.66
N ALA A 142 29.72 -3.11 -42.10
CA ALA A 142 29.59 -3.44 -43.52
C ALA A 142 28.32 -2.82 -44.16
N ILE A 143 27.19 -2.85 -43.45
CA ILE A 143 25.93 -2.19 -43.88
C ILE A 143 26.11 -0.67 -43.93
N ALA A 144 26.77 -0.06 -42.95
CA ALA A 144 27.06 1.37 -42.95
C ALA A 144 27.96 1.77 -44.13
N LEU A 145 29.02 1.00 -44.39
CA LEU A 145 29.91 1.20 -45.55
C LEU A 145 29.17 1.00 -46.88
N PHE A 146 28.27 0.02 -46.97
CA PHE A 146 27.43 -0.20 -48.16
C PHE A 146 26.44 0.94 -48.39
N ILE A 147 25.85 1.50 -47.33
CA ILE A 147 24.98 2.70 -47.41
C ILE A 147 25.80 3.93 -47.83
N ILE A 148 27.01 4.12 -47.30
CA ILE A 148 27.93 5.19 -47.70
C ILE A 148 28.33 5.02 -49.17
N TRP A 149 28.60 3.79 -49.62
CA TRP A 149 28.92 3.48 -51.01
C TRP A 149 27.75 3.74 -51.95
N ILE A 150 26.51 3.37 -51.58
CA ILE A 150 25.30 3.74 -52.33
C ILE A 150 25.12 5.26 -52.38
N ALA A 151 25.30 5.96 -51.26
CA ALA A 151 25.18 7.42 -51.23
C ALA A 151 26.24 8.10 -52.12
N PHE A 152 27.48 7.61 -52.08
CA PHE A 152 28.56 8.07 -52.95
C PHE A 152 28.27 7.77 -54.43
N PHE A 153 27.79 6.56 -54.76
CA PHE A 153 27.41 6.20 -56.12
C PHE A 153 26.26 7.06 -56.65
N VAL A 154 25.24 7.35 -55.83
CA VAL A 154 24.16 8.28 -56.18
C VAL A 154 24.70 9.70 -56.38
N ILE A 155 25.58 10.19 -55.52
CA ILE A 155 26.22 11.51 -55.68
C ILE A 155 27.01 11.56 -57.01
N CYS A 156 27.87 10.57 -57.27
CA CYS A 156 28.62 10.45 -58.52
C CYS A 156 27.70 10.38 -59.75
N ALA A 157 26.60 9.62 -59.71
CA ALA A 157 25.62 9.59 -60.79
C ALA A 157 24.94 10.96 -60.98
N THR A 158 24.53 11.63 -59.91
CA THR A 158 23.93 12.97 -59.98
C THR A 158 24.88 14.09 -60.41
N LEU A 159 26.19 13.85 -60.40
CA LEU A 159 27.22 14.78 -60.92
C LEU A 159 27.65 14.42 -62.35
N ALA A 160 27.75 13.12 -62.67
CA ALA A 160 28.11 12.64 -64.00
C ALA A 160 26.98 12.87 -65.03
N ILE A 161 25.71 12.67 -64.66
CA ILE A 161 24.57 12.86 -65.57
C ILE A 161 24.50 14.32 -66.09
N PRO A 162 24.56 15.38 -65.25
CA PRO A 162 24.68 16.75 -65.72
C PRO A 162 25.92 17.00 -66.59
N PHE A 163 27.06 16.40 -66.28
CA PHE A 163 28.30 16.61 -67.05
C PHE A 163 28.21 16.00 -68.47
N ILE A 164 27.64 14.79 -68.59
CA ILE A 164 27.37 14.13 -69.87
C ILE A 164 26.34 14.93 -70.68
N LEU A 165 25.25 15.38 -70.04
CA LEU A 165 24.22 16.22 -70.69
C LEU A 165 24.74 17.61 -71.06
N LEU A 166 25.74 18.15 -70.36
CA LEU A 166 26.41 19.40 -70.72
C LEU A 166 27.26 19.22 -71.98
N ILE A 167 28.03 18.14 -72.08
CA ILE A 167 28.88 17.84 -73.25
C ILE A 167 28.01 17.57 -74.49
N ASP A 168 27.04 16.65 -74.38
CA ASP A 168 26.10 16.32 -75.46
C ASP A 168 25.23 17.54 -75.85
N GLY A 169 24.86 18.35 -74.85
CA GLY A 169 24.17 19.63 -75.06
C GLY A 169 25.00 20.67 -75.80
N ILE A 170 26.30 20.79 -75.51
CA ILE A 170 27.20 21.75 -76.18
C ILE A 170 27.43 21.36 -77.65
N GLU A 171 27.58 20.07 -77.97
CA GLU A 171 27.68 19.63 -79.36
C GLU A 171 26.37 19.85 -80.12
N ARG A 172 25.23 19.49 -79.54
CA ARG A 172 23.91 19.69 -80.16
C ARG A 172 23.50 21.16 -80.24
N PHE A 173 24.00 22.03 -79.37
CA PHE A 173 23.79 23.48 -79.47
C PHE A 173 24.51 24.09 -80.68
N LYS A 174 25.66 23.55 -81.11
CA LYS A 174 26.29 23.95 -82.38
C LYS A 174 25.42 23.60 -83.59
N LEU A 175 24.80 22.43 -83.59
CA LEU A 175 23.83 22.02 -84.62
C LEU A 175 22.58 22.90 -84.62
N PHE A 176 22.05 23.23 -83.43
CA PHE A 176 20.93 24.17 -83.27
C PHE A 176 21.24 25.57 -83.83
N LEU A 177 22.45 26.09 -83.59
CA LEU A 177 22.89 27.38 -84.16
C LEU A 177 23.05 27.34 -85.70
N GLN A 178 23.32 26.17 -86.30
CA GLN A 178 23.31 26.02 -87.76
C GLN A 178 21.89 25.98 -88.33
N ALA A 179 20.93 25.39 -87.61
CA ALA A 179 19.53 25.29 -88.04
C ALA A 179 18.82 26.66 -88.17
N PHE A 180 19.32 27.72 -87.51
CA PHE A 180 18.77 29.08 -87.57
C PHE A 180 18.74 29.74 -88.95
N LYS A 181 19.28 29.09 -90.00
CA LYS A 181 19.17 29.53 -91.40
C LYS A 181 17.92 29.01 -92.13
N HIS A 182 17.14 28.11 -91.54
CA HIS A 182 15.95 27.52 -92.16
C HIS A 182 14.73 27.62 -91.22
N PRO A 183 13.71 28.44 -91.54
CA PRO A 183 12.64 28.76 -90.58
C PRO A 183 11.75 27.55 -90.23
N ASP A 184 11.62 26.59 -91.14
CA ASP A 184 10.66 25.48 -91.02
C ASP A 184 11.00 24.48 -89.90
N GLN A 185 12.24 24.48 -89.39
CA GLN A 185 12.72 23.55 -88.37
C GLN A 185 12.63 24.11 -86.93
N LEU A 186 12.30 25.39 -86.76
CA LEU A 186 12.28 26.05 -85.44
C LEU A 186 11.33 25.38 -84.44
N LEU A 187 10.17 24.87 -84.89
CA LEU A 187 9.17 24.25 -84.01
C LEU A 187 9.65 22.91 -83.43
N GLN A 188 10.30 22.07 -84.24
CA GLN A 188 10.89 20.80 -83.75
C GLN A 188 12.03 21.07 -82.75
N ALA A 189 12.87 22.05 -83.05
CA ALA A 189 13.99 22.41 -82.18
C ALA A 189 13.53 22.96 -80.81
N PHE A 190 12.45 23.75 -80.79
CA PHE A 190 11.83 24.25 -79.55
C PHE A 190 11.20 23.13 -78.71
N LEU A 191 10.53 22.16 -79.35
CA LEU A 191 9.97 20.97 -78.69
C LEU A 191 11.06 20.07 -78.08
N TYR A 192 12.21 19.92 -78.76
CA TYR A 192 13.37 19.21 -78.19
C TYR A 192 13.94 19.90 -76.94
N LEU A 193 13.98 21.24 -76.92
CA LEU A 193 14.45 22.00 -75.76
C LEU A 193 13.55 21.79 -74.52
N LEU A 194 12.22 21.71 -74.74
CA LEU A 194 11.23 21.38 -73.70
C LEU A 194 11.44 19.96 -73.12
N GLY A 195 11.85 18.99 -73.94
CA GLY A 195 12.18 17.64 -73.49
C GLY A 195 13.34 17.60 -72.48
N ILE A 196 14.34 18.47 -72.65
CA ILE A 196 15.49 18.58 -71.73
C ILE A 196 15.07 19.19 -70.38
N ALA A 197 14.13 20.14 -70.37
CA ALA A 197 13.58 20.69 -69.13
C ALA A 197 12.72 19.67 -68.33
N GLY A 198 12.08 18.73 -69.03
CA GLY A 198 11.26 17.68 -68.41
C GLY A 198 12.06 16.64 -67.60
N SER A 199 13.25 16.26 -68.05
CA SER A 199 14.04 15.19 -67.40
C SER A 199 14.62 15.60 -66.04
N GLY A 200 15.09 16.84 -65.91
CA GLY A 200 15.66 17.36 -64.66
C GLY A 200 14.64 17.44 -63.51
N THR A 201 13.39 17.80 -63.82
CA THR A 201 12.32 17.93 -62.81
C THR A 201 11.82 16.57 -62.32
N LEU A 202 11.77 15.54 -63.17
CA LEU A 202 11.47 14.16 -62.79
C LEU A 202 12.56 13.54 -61.90
N SER A 203 13.84 13.83 -62.17
CA SER A 203 14.95 13.37 -61.33
C SER A 203 14.90 13.99 -59.93
N LEU A 204 14.71 15.30 -59.83
CA LEU A 204 14.67 16.01 -58.53
C LEU A 204 13.44 15.64 -57.70
N THR A 205 12.27 15.46 -58.33
CA THR A 205 11.05 15.02 -57.63
C THR A 205 11.15 13.56 -57.19
N GLY A 206 11.75 12.68 -58.00
CA GLY A 206 12.11 11.31 -57.61
C GLY A 206 13.03 11.27 -56.38
N LEU A 207 14.10 12.07 -56.37
CA LEU A 207 15.03 12.17 -55.25
C LEU A 207 14.35 12.68 -53.97
N LEU A 208 13.48 13.71 -54.08
CA LEU A 208 12.71 14.24 -52.95
C LEU A 208 11.68 13.22 -52.41
N ILE A 209 11.07 12.41 -53.27
CA ILE A 209 10.19 11.31 -52.85
C ILE A 209 10.99 10.21 -52.16
N LEU A 210 12.20 9.89 -52.64
CA LEU A 210 13.09 8.94 -52.00
C LEU A 210 13.53 9.42 -50.61
N PHE A 211 13.93 10.69 -50.47
CA PHE A 211 14.25 11.30 -49.17
C PHE A 211 13.03 11.36 -48.22
N LYS A 212 11.81 11.59 -48.74
CA LYS A 212 10.58 11.51 -47.94
C LYS A 212 10.21 10.07 -47.54
N LYS A 213 10.58 9.05 -48.32
CA LYS A 213 10.33 7.63 -48.02
C LYS A 213 11.46 6.95 -47.23
N LEU A 214 12.66 7.52 -47.17
CA LEU A 214 13.78 6.99 -46.39
C LEU A 214 13.40 6.68 -44.92
N PRO A 215 12.71 7.59 -44.19
CA PRO A 215 12.27 7.32 -42.81
C PRO A 215 11.28 6.16 -42.67
N THR A 216 10.49 5.86 -43.71
CA THR A 216 9.56 4.72 -43.74
C THR A 216 10.22 3.40 -44.15
N ILE A 217 11.34 3.43 -44.87
CA ILE A 217 12.06 2.23 -45.34
C ILE A 217 13.13 1.78 -44.33
N ILE A 218 13.88 2.71 -43.75
CA ILE A 218 14.89 2.42 -42.70
C ILE A 218 14.20 2.03 -41.37
N GLY A 219 12.92 2.35 -41.23
CA GLY A 219 12.23 2.39 -39.95
C GLY A 219 12.69 3.58 -39.12
N ASN A 220 11.85 4.05 -38.19
CA ASN A 220 12.20 5.20 -37.36
C ASN A 220 13.37 4.83 -36.43
N PRO A 221 14.59 5.39 -36.58
CA PRO A 221 15.76 4.96 -35.82
C PRO A 221 15.57 5.18 -34.31
N LYS A 222 14.76 6.17 -33.92
CA LYS A 222 14.38 6.41 -32.51
C LYS A 222 13.59 5.26 -31.88
N ILE A 223 12.86 4.47 -32.68
CA ILE A 223 12.10 3.31 -32.21
C ILE A 223 12.99 2.05 -32.24
N ASN A 224 13.83 1.90 -33.26
CA ASN A 224 14.74 0.76 -33.37
C ASN A 224 15.89 0.80 -32.34
N LEU A 225 16.32 1.97 -31.87
CA LEU A 225 17.29 2.07 -30.76
C LEU A 225 16.70 1.58 -29.43
N ILE A 226 15.43 1.91 -29.16
CA ILE A 226 14.70 1.43 -27.97
C ILE A 226 14.43 -0.09 -28.06
N LYS A 227 14.33 -0.67 -29.26
CA LYS A 227 14.35 -2.13 -29.46
C LYS A 227 15.73 -2.76 -29.28
N HIS A 228 16.83 -2.02 -29.45
CA HIS A 228 18.19 -2.51 -29.29
C HIS A 228 18.64 -2.53 -27.81
N PHE A 229 18.19 -1.55 -27.02
CA PHE A 229 18.27 -1.63 -25.56
C PHE A 229 17.30 -2.70 -25.05
N ASN A 230 17.80 -3.94 -25.03
CA ASN A 230 17.02 -5.18 -24.94
C ASN A 230 16.44 -5.47 -23.54
N PHE A 231 16.25 -4.45 -22.70
CA PHE A 231 15.66 -4.53 -21.36
C PHE A 231 14.30 -5.27 -21.40
N ILE A 232 13.49 -5.04 -22.43
CA ILE A 232 12.19 -5.73 -22.64
C ILE A 232 12.35 -7.24 -22.92
N LYS A 233 13.53 -7.71 -23.35
CA LYS A 233 13.86 -9.14 -23.53
C LYS A 233 14.40 -9.75 -22.24
N TYR A 234 15.23 -9.03 -21.48
CA TYR A 234 15.66 -9.43 -20.14
C TYR A 234 14.46 -9.55 -19.17
N LEU A 235 13.55 -8.57 -19.21
CA LEU A 235 12.26 -8.55 -18.49
C LEU A 235 11.30 -9.71 -18.82
N LYS A 236 11.64 -10.59 -19.78
CA LYS A 236 10.78 -11.70 -20.25
C LYS A 236 11.29 -13.09 -19.91
N SER A 237 12.38 -13.21 -19.16
CA SER A 237 13.04 -14.49 -18.88
C SER A 237 13.38 -14.70 -17.40
N LEU A 238 12.53 -14.19 -16.48
CA LEU A 238 12.83 -14.18 -15.06
C LEU A 238 12.37 -15.44 -14.32
N ASP A 239 13.31 -16.38 -14.19
CA ASP A 239 13.36 -17.34 -13.09
C ASP A 239 14.19 -16.71 -11.95
N TYR A 240 13.50 -16.02 -11.03
CA TYR A 240 14.11 -15.20 -9.97
C TYR A 240 15.04 -15.98 -9.03
N GLN A 241 14.91 -17.31 -8.93
CA GLN A 241 15.68 -18.10 -7.97
C GLN A 241 17.13 -18.39 -8.43
N LYS A 242 17.52 -18.00 -9.65
CA LYS A 242 18.77 -18.47 -10.29
C LYS A 242 19.81 -17.40 -10.64
N GLN A 243 19.54 -16.11 -10.46
CA GLN A 243 20.41 -15.04 -10.96
C GLN A 243 20.59 -13.87 -9.98
N SER A 244 21.51 -13.99 -9.03
CA SER A 244 21.95 -12.87 -8.18
C SER A 244 22.64 -11.77 -8.99
N ALA A 245 23.55 -12.14 -9.90
CA ALA A 245 24.29 -11.20 -10.76
C ALA A 245 23.38 -10.34 -11.66
N PHE A 246 22.19 -10.83 -12.02
CA PHE A 246 21.21 -10.05 -12.79
C PHE A 246 20.65 -8.86 -12.01
N ILE A 247 20.55 -8.97 -10.67
CA ILE A 247 20.01 -7.91 -9.82
C ILE A 247 20.97 -6.72 -9.78
N GLU A 248 22.27 -6.97 -9.64
CA GLU A 248 23.32 -5.94 -9.67
C GLU A 248 23.41 -5.26 -11.05
N GLU A 249 23.41 -6.05 -12.15
CA GLU A 249 23.39 -5.52 -13.52
C GLU A 249 22.14 -4.64 -13.80
N PHE A 250 20.99 -5.04 -13.26
CA PHE A 250 19.73 -4.30 -13.37
C PHE A 250 19.74 -2.98 -12.60
N HIS A 251 20.40 -2.90 -11.44
CA HIS A 251 20.46 -1.68 -10.62
C HIS A 251 21.25 -0.58 -11.30
N GLU A 252 22.48 -0.89 -11.71
CA GLU A 252 23.30 0.10 -12.39
C GLU A 252 22.62 0.61 -13.66
N ASP A 253 22.00 -0.28 -14.46
CA ASP A 253 21.35 0.11 -15.71
C ASP A 253 20.06 0.90 -15.48
N PHE A 254 19.25 0.58 -14.46
CA PHE A 254 18.08 1.38 -14.11
C PHE A 254 18.48 2.81 -13.74
N ALA A 255 19.49 2.99 -12.87
CA ALA A 255 19.98 4.29 -12.47
C ALA A 255 20.54 5.09 -13.66
N LYS A 256 21.36 4.47 -14.52
CA LYS A 256 21.88 5.09 -15.76
C LYS A 256 20.76 5.48 -16.74
N ILE A 257 19.74 4.63 -16.93
CA ILE A 257 18.59 4.90 -17.80
C ILE A 257 17.77 6.09 -17.28
N VAL A 258 17.45 6.11 -15.98
CA VAL A 258 16.77 7.24 -15.33
C VAL A 258 17.55 8.53 -15.56
N LYS A 259 18.87 8.53 -15.28
CA LYS A 259 19.73 9.69 -15.51
C LYS A 259 19.82 10.11 -16.98
N ALA A 260 19.86 9.16 -17.93
CA ALA A 260 19.91 9.46 -19.35
C ALA A 260 18.62 10.08 -19.91
N TYR A 261 17.44 9.73 -19.37
CA TYR A 261 16.15 10.28 -19.83
C TYR A 261 15.74 11.55 -19.09
N ILE A 262 16.11 11.72 -17.82
CA ILE A 262 15.65 12.82 -16.95
C ILE A 262 16.75 13.85 -16.64
N GLY A 263 18.02 13.44 -16.58
CA GLY A 263 19.12 14.29 -16.11
C GLY A 263 19.18 14.33 -14.58
N ASP A 264 19.38 15.51 -14.01
CA ASP A 264 19.42 15.75 -12.57
C ASP A 264 18.06 16.21 -11.98
N ASP A 265 17.01 16.26 -12.81
CA ASP A 265 15.62 16.48 -12.39
C ASP A 265 15.03 15.28 -11.63
N ARG A 266 13.97 15.50 -10.84
CA ARG A 266 13.27 14.45 -10.08
C ARG A 266 12.10 13.84 -10.85
N VAL A 267 11.86 12.54 -10.63
CA VAL A 267 10.65 11.83 -11.08
C VAL A 267 9.78 11.44 -9.89
N PHE A 268 8.50 11.76 -9.93
CA PHE A 268 7.53 11.32 -8.92
C PHE A 268 6.67 10.17 -9.47
N VAL A 269 6.74 9.02 -8.82
CA VAL A 269 6.13 7.75 -9.27
C VAL A 269 4.95 7.42 -8.37
N PHE A 270 3.75 7.67 -8.88
CA PHE A 270 2.49 7.35 -8.22
C PHE A 270 2.11 5.90 -8.51
N ILE A 271 1.90 5.12 -7.44
CA ILE A 271 1.46 3.72 -7.50
C ILE A 271 0.20 3.59 -6.65
N ASP A 272 -0.94 3.37 -7.30
CA ASP A 272 -2.27 3.33 -6.69
C ASP A 272 -2.87 1.91 -6.71
N ASP A 273 -3.88 1.69 -5.86
CA ASP A 273 -4.58 0.42 -5.65
C ASP A 273 -3.66 -0.78 -5.31
N LEU A 274 -2.57 -0.54 -4.57
CA LEU A 274 -1.72 -1.62 -4.03
C LEU A 274 -2.51 -2.59 -3.15
N ASP A 275 -3.46 -2.07 -2.39
CA ASP A 275 -4.27 -2.82 -1.41
C ASP A 275 -5.50 -3.54 -2.01
N ARG A 276 -5.48 -3.72 -3.35
CA ARG A 276 -6.45 -4.53 -4.11
C ARG A 276 -5.82 -5.67 -4.91
N CYS A 277 -4.50 -5.73 -5.04
CA CYS A 277 -3.81 -6.85 -5.70
C CYS A 277 -3.91 -8.15 -4.89
N GLU A 278 -3.65 -9.29 -5.52
CA GLU A 278 -3.39 -10.54 -4.81
C GLU A 278 -2.17 -10.40 -3.85
N ASN A 279 -2.24 -11.09 -2.71
CA ASN A 279 -1.31 -10.90 -1.58
C ASN A 279 0.18 -11.10 -1.92
N SER A 280 0.51 -12.03 -2.82
CA SER A 280 1.89 -12.23 -3.30
C SER A 280 2.35 -11.06 -4.18
N LYS A 281 1.50 -10.62 -5.11
CA LYS A 281 1.83 -9.67 -6.18
C LYS A 281 2.06 -8.25 -5.66
N SER A 282 1.34 -7.82 -4.62
CA SER A 282 1.62 -6.57 -3.90
C SER A 282 3.01 -6.60 -3.25
N ALA A 283 3.35 -7.69 -2.58
CA ALA A 283 4.63 -7.90 -1.90
C ALA A 283 5.81 -8.16 -2.87
N ASP A 284 5.55 -8.66 -4.08
CA ASP A 284 6.52 -8.71 -5.19
C ASP A 284 6.83 -7.32 -5.73
N LEU A 285 5.81 -6.50 -5.99
CA LEU A 285 5.99 -5.13 -6.46
C LEU A 285 6.76 -4.28 -5.44
N MET A 286 6.45 -4.40 -4.15
CA MET A 286 7.20 -3.70 -3.10
C MET A 286 8.67 -4.15 -3.02
N GLN A 287 8.95 -5.45 -3.11
CA GLN A 287 10.33 -5.94 -3.14
C GLN A 287 11.09 -5.39 -4.36
N ALA A 288 10.46 -5.38 -5.54
CA ALA A 288 11.05 -4.83 -6.75
C ALA A 288 11.33 -3.31 -6.64
N ILE A 289 10.43 -2.53 -6.02
CA ILE A 289 10.66 -1.09 -5.79
C ILE A 289 11.78 -0.87 -4.77
N ASN A 290 11.82 -1.64 -3.67
CA ASN A 290 12.90 -1.57 -2.69
C ASN A 290 14.27 -1.87 -3.30
N LEU A 291 14.33 -2.83 -4.24
CA LEU A 291 15.52 -3.09 -5.03
C LEU A 291 15.83 -1.90 -5.96
N MET A 292 14.86 -1.35 -6.71
CA MET A 292 15.05 -0.19 -7.60
C MET A 292 15.53 1.12 -6.92
N ILE A 293 15.55 1.17 -5.59
CA ILE A 293 16.00 2.32 -4.79
C ILE A 293 17.51 2.30 -4.50
N ALA A 294 18.22 1.18 -4.69
CA ALA A 294 19.56 0.95 -4.16
C ALA A 294 20.66 1.96 -4.61
N ASP A 295 20.68 2.35 -5.89
CA ASP A 295 21.77 3.15 -6.49
C ASP A 295 21.45 4.67 -6.54
N ASP A 296 20.82 5.19 -5.48
CA ASP A 296 20.40 6.60 -5.32
C ASP A 296 19.80 7.29 -6.58
N PRO A 297 18.84 6.66 -7.31
CA PRO A 297 18.24 7.29 -8.48
C PRO A 297 17.39 8.51 -8.09
N PRO A 298 17.22 9.52 -8.96
CA PRO A 298 16.45 10.74 -8.67
C PRO A 298 14.92 10.51 -8.73
N VAL A 299 14.44 9.49 -8.02
CA VAL A 299 13.07 8.98 -8.05
C VAL A 299 12.45 9.07 -6.66
N VAL A 300 11.22 9.59 -6.61
CA VAL A 300 10.38 9.64 -5.42
C VAL A 300 9.16 8.75 -5.66
N PHE A 301 9.01 7.69 -4.88
CA PHE A 301 7.86 6.79 -4.92
C PHE A 301 6.75 7.31 -4.00
N ILE A 302 5.51 7.29 -4.50
CA ILE A 302 4.31 7.76 -3.81
C ILE A 302 3.26 6.63 -3.89
N LEU A 303 3.02 5.97 -2.76
CA LEU A 303 2.34 4.67 -2.71
C LEU A 303 0.97 4.78 -2.03
N GLY A 304 -0.11 4.67 -2.80
CA GLY A 304 -1.47 4.59 -2.26
C GLY A 304 -1.77 3.19 -1.75
N MET A 305 -1.97 3.03 -0.44
CA MET A 305 -2.16 1.71 0.17
C MET A 305 -3.00 1.71 1.44
N ASP A 306 -3.40 0.53 1.89
CA ASP A 306 -3.89 0.25 3.24
C ASP A 306 -2.76 -0.49 3.97
N ARG A 307 -2.19 0.15 5.00
CA ARG A 307 -0.98 -0.32 5.68
C ARG A 307 -1.15 -1.72 6.26
N GLN A 308 -2.33 -2.04 6.80
CA GLN A 308 -2.61 -3.32 7.45
C GLN A 308 -2.73 -4.45 6.42
N LYS A 309 -3.45 -4.23 5.32
CA LYS A 309 -3.54 -5.22 4.23
C LYS A 309 -2.16 -5.51 3.61
N ILE A 310 -1.35 -4.47 3.40
CA ILE A 310 0.00 -4.64 2.84
C ILE A 310 0.92 -5.37 3.82
N ALA A 311 0.84 -5.08 5.12
CA ALA A 311 1.56 -5.83 6.16
C ALA A 311 1.16 -7.31 6.17
N ALA A 312 -0.13 -7.62 6.03
CA ALA A 312 -0.62 -8.99 5.90
C ALA A 312 -0.11 -9.67 4.61
N SER A 313 -0.06 -8.95 3.48
CA SER A 313 0.46 -9.48 2.22
C SER A 313 1.95 -9.83 2.30
N LEU A 314 2.74 -9.00 2.98
CA LEU A 314 4.15 -9.25 3.29
C LEU A 314 4.32 -10.40 4.29
N ALA A 315 3.44 -10.50 5.30
CA ALA A 315 3.44 -11.60 6.26
C ALA A 315 3.26 -12.96 5.57
N VAL A 316 2.27 -13.08 4.68
CA VAL A 316 1.99 -14.30 3.91
C VAL A 316 3.16 -14.64 2.98
N LYS A 317 3.71 -13.66 2.25
CA LYS A 317 4.86 -13.91 1.34
C LYS A 317 6.10 -14.43 2.08
N TYR A 318 6.34 -13.97 3.30
CA TYR A 318 7.54 -14.27 4.07
C TYR A 318 7.29 -15.17 5.30
N GLU A 319 6.17 -15.90 5.32
CA GLU A 319 5.78 -16.80 6.42
C GLU A 319 6.89 -17.79 6.81
N ASN A 320 7.54 -18.38 5.79
CA ASN A 320 8.70 -19.26 5.93
C ASN A 320 9.93 -18.62 6.60
N ILE A 321 9.99 -17.29 6.72
CA ILE A 321 11.04 -16.53 7.45
C ILE A 321 10.50 -16.08 8.81
N VAL A 322 9.24 -15.59 8.86
CA VAL A 322 8.54 -15.17 10.08
C VAL A 322 8.55 -16.27 11.15
N ALA A 323 8.45 -17.54 10.74
CA ALA A 323 8.60 -18.70 11.63
C ALA A 323 9.89 -18.63 12.47
N TYR A 324 11.04 -18.41 11.82
CA TYR A 324 12.37 -18.51 12.44
C TYR A 324 12.87 -17.22 13.12
N LEU A 325 12.22 -16.08 12.91
CA LEU A 325 12.56 -14.84 13.63
C LEU A 325 12.25 -15.01 15.14
N PRO A 326 13.19 -14.80 16.07
CA PRO A 326 12.86 -14.76 17.48
C PRO A 326 11.85 -13.64 17.78
N SER A 327 10.86 -13.91 18.63
CA SER A 327 9.81 -12.93 18.99
C SER A 327 10.37 -11.62 19.57
N GLU A 328 11.55 -11.69 20.18
CA GLU A 328 12.30 -10.56 20.78
C GLU A 328 13.08 -9.71 19.76
N THR A 329 13.23 -10.16 18.50
CA THR A 329 14.07 -9.50 17.48
C THR A 329 13.32 -8.61 16.50
N LEU A 330 11.99 -8.60 16.56
CA LEU A 330 11.21 -7.59 15.86
C LEU A 330 11.46 -6.24 16.55
N GLU A 331 11.78 -5.19 15.79
CA GLU A 331 12.13 -3.88 16.34
C GLU A 331 10.92 -3.14 16.97
N ILE A 332 9.72 -3.68 16.69
CA ILE A 332 8.44 -3.39 17.32
C ILE A 332 8.40 -4.12 18.66
N ASP A 333 8.11 -3.36 19.72
CA ASP A 333 7.95 -3.81 21.10
C ASP A 333 7.02 -5.04 21.23
N PRO A 334 7.44 -6.13 21.94
CA PRO A 334 6.61 -7.32 22.13
C PRO A 334 5.22 -7.04 22.74
N ASP A 335 5.07 -6.03 23.60
CA ASP A 335 3.75 -5.71 24.16
C ASP A 335 2.85 -4.95 23.18
N ILE A 336 3.41 -4.39 22.10
CA ILE A 336 2.60 -3.88 20.97
C ILE A 336 1.88 -5.04 20.27
N LEU A 337 2.50 -6.22 20.16
CA LEU A 337 1.84 -7.41 19.65
C LEU A 337 0.73 -7.87 20.60
N ALA A 338 1.03 -7.95 21.91
CA ALA A 338 0.07 -8.37 22.94
C ALA A 338 -1.16 -7.45 23.03
N ARG A 339 -0.98 -6.13 22.96
CA ARG A 339 -2.06 -5.13 23.05
C ARG A 339 -2.92 -5.00 21.78
N SER A 340 -2.41 -5.40 20.61
CA SER A 340 -3.08 -5.16 19.32
C SER A 340 -3.67 -6.42 18.66
N SER A 341 -3.56 -7.60 19.28
CA SER A 341 -3.87 -8.90 18.68
C SER A 341 -3.16 -9.15 17.33
N ALA A 342 -2.07 -8.44 17.07
CA ALA A 342 -1.31 -8.60 15.84
C ALA A 342 -0.58 -9.94 15.85
N SER A 343 -0.69 -10.71 14.77
CA SER A 343 0.13 -11.91 14.60
C SER A 343 1.61 -11.54 14.43
N LYS A 344 2.51 -12.47 14.78
CA LYS A 344 3.96 -12.36 14.55
C LYS A 344 4.30 -11.94 13.10
N GLY A 345 3.51 -12.42 12.15
CA GLY A 345 3.60 -12.04 10.74
C GLY A 345 3.22 -10.59 10.46
N LEU A 346 2.16 -10.07 11.09
CA LEU A 346 1.76 -8.66 10.92
C LEU A 346 2.83 -7.69 11.41
N ALA A 347 3.49 -7.94 12.55
CA ALA A 347 4.62 -7.11 12.98
C ALA A 347 5.83 -7.23 12.06
N TYR A 348 6.13 -8.41 11.50
CA TYR A 348 7.13 -8.51 10.45
C TYR A 348 6.76 -7.66 9.22
N GLY A 349 5.49 -7.72 8.79
CA GLY A 349 4.96 -6.90 7.69
C GLY A 349 5.11 -5.39 7.94
N TYR A 350 4.74 -4.90 9.13
CA TYR A 350 4.95 -3.50 9.52
C TYR A 350 6.44 -3.13 9.60
N THR A 351 7.28 -3.98 10.18
CA THR A 351 8.75 -3.79 10.25
C THR A 351 9.37 -3.74 8.84
N PHE A 352 8.85 -4.51 7.89
CA PHE A 352 9.27 -4.48 6.49
C PHE A 352 8.84 -3.18 5.81
N ILE A 353 7.59 -2.73 6.02
CA ILE A 353 7.10 -1.44 5.53
C ILE A 353 7.96 -0.28 6.08
N GLU A 354 8.32 -0.29 7.36
CA GLU A 354 9.12 0.77 8.00
C GLU A 354 10.57 0.82 7.51
N LYS A 355 11.12 -0.31 7.06
CA LYS A 355 12.43 -0.34 6.41
C LYS A 355 12.38 0.28 5.01
N PHE A 356 11.24 0.23 4.33
CA PHE A 356 11.06 0.67 2.95
C PHE A 356 10.46 2.08 2.79
N VAL A 357 9.53 2.48 3.67
CA VAL A 357 8.80 3.75 3.65
C VAL A 357 9.43 4.73 4.64
N GLN A 358 10.18 5.73 4.16
CA GLN A 358 10.73 6.77 5.04
C GLN A 358 9.68 7.78 5.51
N LEU A 359 8.56 7.93 4.78
CA LEU A 359 7.50 8.88 5.09
C LEU A 359 6.11 8.22 5.04
N PRO A 360 5.57 7.77 6.18
CA PRO A 360 4.16 7.40 6.28
C PRO A 360 3.26 8.63 6.41
N PHE A 361 2.24 8.74 5.55
CA PHE A 361 1.18 9.76 5.66
C PHE A 361 -0.20 9.12 5.47
N GLN A 362 -0.90 8.86 6.57
CA GLN A 362 -2.31 8.44 6.55
C GLN A 362 -3.22 9.64 6.24
N VAL A 363 -4.18 9.44 5.34
CA VAL A 363 -5.09 10.51 4.88
C VAL A 363 -6.03 10.92 6.02
N PRO A 364 -6.18 12.23 6.33
CA PRO A 364 -7.10 12.71 7.35
C PRO A 364 -8.55 12.46 6.94
N GLN A 365 -9.41 12.16 7.92
CA GLN A 365 -10.86 12.14 7.70
C GLN A 365 -11.36 13.57 7.45
N PRO A 366 -12.33 13.76 6.54
CA PRO A 366 -12.93 15.08 6.30
C PRO A 366 -13.65 15.58 7.55
N SER A 367 -13.59 16.88 7.82
CA SER A 367 -14.38 17.50 8.89
C SER A 367 -15.87 17.54 8.53
N GLN A 368 -16.74 17.80 9.52
CA GLN A 368 -18.16 18.02 9.25
C GLN A 368 -18.38 19.14 8.22
N ALA A 369 -17.63 20.25 8.30
CA ALA A 369 -17.72 21.35 7.35
C ALA A 369 -17.22 20.98 5.94
N ASP A 370 -16.25 20.07 5.81
CA ASP A 370 -15.84 19.52 4.53
C ASP A 370 -16.91 18.59 3.94
N PHE A 371 -17.58 17.81 4.79
CA PHE A 371 -18.68 16.92 4.41
C PHE A 371 -19.93 17.70 3.95
N GLU A 372 -20.32 18.76 4.66
CA GLU A 372 -21.38 19.69 4.25
C GLU A 372 -21.06 20.32 2.88
N ARG A 373 -19.82 20.81 2.71
CA ARG A 373 -19.31 21.37 1.44
C ARG A 373 -19.22 20.35 0.30
N PHE A 374 -19.07 19.06 0.62
CA PHE A 374 -19.15 17.96 -0.35
C PHE A 374 -20.61 17.71 -0.77
N PHE A 375 -21.56 17.73 0.16
CA PHE A 375 -22.99 17.61 -0.11
C PHE A 375 -23.52 18.75 -1.01
N ASP A 376 -23.12 20.00 -0.77
CA ASP A 376 -23.44 21.13 -1.65
C ASP A 376 -23.00 20.89 -3.11
N LYS A 377 -21.80 20.32 -3.29
CA LYS A 377 -21.23 19.98 -4.60
C LYS A 377 -21.94 18.80 -5.28
N LEU A 378 -22.47 17.86 -4.51
CA LEU A 378 -23.31 16.79 -5.05
C LEU A 378 -24.67 17.34 -5.52
N GLY A 379 -25.35 18.12 -4.67
CA GLY A 379 -26.66 18.69 -4.98
C GLY A 379 -26.68 19.62 -6.19
N THR A 380 -25.62 20.41 -6.37
CA THR A 380 -25.48 21.34 -7.51
C THR A 380 -25.13 20.69 -8.85
N SER A 381 -24.88 19.37 -8.90
CA SER A 381 -24.43 18.69 -10.12
C SER A 381 -25.53 18.37 -11.15
N SER A 382 -26.81 18.44 -10.76
CA SER A 382 -27.95 17.95 -11.57
C SER A 382 -28.53 18.97 -12.57
N SER A 383 -28.27 20.28 -12.39
CA SER A 383 -28.96 21.35 -13.15
C SER A 383 -28.21 21.84 -14.40
N SER A 384 -27.56 20.93 -15.15
CA SER A 384 -26.64 21.28 -16.25
C SER A 384 -26.98 20.70 -17.63
N ASN A 385 -28.22 20.23 -17.85
CA ASN A 385 -28.73 19.86 -19.18
C ASN A 385 -30.25 20.18 -19.34
N ALA A 386 -30.58 21.46 -19.50
CA ALA A 386 -31.88 21.94 -19.96
C ALA A 386 -31.70 23.14 -20.91
N SER A 387 -32.62 23.32 -21.86
CA SER A 387 -32.46 24.22 -23.02
C SER A 387 -32.69 25.71 -22.73
N LEU A 388 -32.16 26.58 -23.61
CA LEU A 388 -32.35 28.03 -23.55
C LEU A 388 -33.83 28.42 -23.69
N SER A 389 -34.35 29.24 -22.77
CA SER A 389 -35.05 30.49 -23.14
C SER A 389 -35.41 31.40 -21.96
N LYS A 390 -35.03 32.70 -22.06
CA LYS A 390 -35.70 33.89 -21.47
C LYS A 390 -35.77 33.97 -19.91
N SER A 391 -35.69 35.15 -19.27
CA SER A 391 -35.40 36.52 -19.74
C SER A 391 -35.03 37.43 -18.56
N LEU A 392 -34.06 38.34 -18.75
CA LEU A 392 -33.92 39.52 -17.86
C LEU A 392 -34.92 40.62 -18.28
N PRO A 393 -35.62 41.26 -17.33
CA PRO A 393 -36.20 42.59 -17.51
C PRO A 393 -35.12 43.70 -17.38
N PRO A 394 -35.35 44.92 -17.92
CA PRO A 394 -34.26 45.86 -18.24
C PRO A 394 -34.13 47.07 -17.29
N PRO A 395 -33.02 47.83 -17.36
CA PRO A 395 -32.79 49.01 -16.53
C PRO A 395 -33.57 50.27 -16.99
N PRO A 396 -33.87 51.23 -16.09
CA PRO A 396 -34.17 52.61 -16.47
C PRO A 396 -32.89 53.27 -17.01
N LYS A 397 -32.82 53.69 -18.30
CA LYS A 397 -33.37 54.94 -18.89
C LYS A 397 -32.71 56.19 -18.26
N PHE A 398 -32.20 57.16 -19.03
CA PHE A 398 -32.82 57.88 -20.16
C PHE A 398 -31.94 57.86 -21.45
N ARG A 399 -32.50 57.58 -22.65
CA ARG A 399 -33.05 58.51 -23.69
C ARG A 399 -31.97 59.39 -24.39
N SER A 400 -31.95 59.72 -25.69
CA SER A 400 -32.69 59.49 -26.97
C SER A 400 -32.39 60.75 -27.85
N PHE A 401 -32.38 60.85 -29.19
CA PHE A 401 -32.73 59.97 -30.32
C PHE A 401 -32.22 60.62 -31.65
N HIS A 402 -31.58 59.87 -32.58
CA HIS A 402 -31.30 60.19 -34.03
C HIS A 402 -30.68 61.56 -34.43
N LEU A 403 -30.24 61.84 -35.68
CA LEU A 403 -30.02 61.07 -36.93
C LEU A 403 -28.46 60.94 -37.17
N SER A 404 -27.79 60.82 -38.33
CA SER A 404 -28.08 60.64 -39.80
C SER A 404 -26.83 60.06 -40.52
N LEU A 405 -26.94 59.65 -41.79
CA LEU A 405 -25.82 59.31 -42.70
C LEU A 405 -25.36 60.53 -43.54
N SER A 406 -24.04 60.75 -43.70
CA SER A 406 -23.40 61.32 -44.92
C SER A 406 -21.87 61.48 -44.80
N ASP A 407 -21.14 61.13 -45.86
CA ASP A 407 -19.68 61.29 -46.08
C ASP A 407 -19.24 62.73 -46.49
N PRO A 408 -18.00 63.01 -46.97
CA PRO A 408 -16.64 62.52 -46.64
C PRO A 408 -15.61 63.67 -46.41
N LYS A 409 -14.32 63.29 -46.29
CA LYS A 409 -13.08 63.98 -46.78
C LYS A 409 -12.14 64.62 -45.74
N THR A 410 -10.84 64.25 -45.88
CA THR A 410 -9.59 65.05 -45.78
C THR A 410 -9.34 66.02 -44.61
N SER A 411 -8.11 66.14 -44.07
CA SER A 411 -6.86 65.37 -44.21
C SER A 411 -5.79 65.91 -43.24
N ARG A 412 -4.70 65.14 -43.00
CA ARG A 412 -3.39 65.59 -42.45
C ARG A 412 -3.42 66.09 -40.98
N LYS A 413 -2.36 65.96 -40.17
CA LYS A 413 -1.20 65.04 -40.18
C LYS A 413 -0.61 65.03 -38.75
N THR A 414 0.19 64.00 -38.43
CA THR A 414 1.27 64.00 -37.42
C THR A 414 0.98 64.49 -35.98
N SER A 415 0.83 63.49 -35.10
CA SER A 415 1.47 63.34 -33.77
C SER A 415 2.84 64.07 -33.59
N PRO A 416 3.35 64.31 -32.34
CA PRO A 416 3.12 63.47 -31.16
C PRO A 416 2.98 64.14 -29.78
N THR A 417 2.76 63.28 -28.76
CA THR A 417 3.03 63.45 -27.31
C THR A 417 2.37 64.60 -26.56
N ASN A 418 1.63 64.26 -25.49
CA ASN A 418 1.46 65.17 -24.36
C ASN A 418 1.28 64.41 -23.03
N GLN A 419 2.07 64.77 -22.02
CA GLN A 419 1.88 64.31 -20.64
C GLN A 419 0.91 65.25 -19.94
N LYS A 420 -0.25 64.76 -19.45
CA LYS A 420 -0.98 65.36 -18.31
C LYS A 420 -2.15 64.49 -17.86
N LYS A 421 -1.95 63.73 -16.76
CA LYS A 421 -3.04 63.20 -15.92
C LYS A 421 -2.61 62.96 -14.47
N MET A 422 -1.89 63.93 -13.91
CA MET A 422 -1.80 64.09 -12.46
C MET A 422 -3.15 64.59 -11.90
N LEU A 423 -3.35 64.53 -10.58
CA LEU A 423 -4.52 65.04 -9.84
C LEU A 423 -5.86 64.25 -9.86
N ILE A 424 -5.94 63.05 -10.43
CA ILE A 424 -7.04 62.08 -10.12
C ILE A 424 -6.48 60.73 -9.61
N VAL A 425 -5.62 60.80 -8.58
CA VAL A 425 -5.02 59.61 -7.94
C VAL A 425 -5.05 59.66 -6.40
N LYS A 426 -4.95 60.85 -5.77
CA LYS A 426 -4.79 60.96 -4.30
C LYS A 426 -5.97 60.39 -3.49
N ASN A 427 -7.21 60.82 -3.74
CA ASN A 427 -8.33 60.48 -2.84
C ASN A 427 -8.85 59.05 -2.93
N LYS A 428 -8.53 58.29 -4.00
CA LYS A 428 -8.85 56.86 -4.04
C LYS A 428 -7.79 55.99 -3.34
N LYS A 429 -6.60 56.54 -3.07
CA LYS A 429 -5.51 55.80 -2.42
C LYS A 429 -5.66 55.71 -0.91
N MET A 430 -6.09 56.78 -0.22
CA MET A 430 -6.20 56.78 1.25
C MET A 430 -7.25 55.79 1.78
N MET A 431 -8.46 55.73 1.21
CA MET A 431 -9.45 54.71 1.63
C MET A 431 -9.03 53.28 1.29
N SER A 432 -8.24 53.07 0.22
CA SER A 432 -7.66 51.75 -0.05
C SER A 432 -6.51 51.41 0.89
N GLN A 433 -5.71 52.40 1.32
CA GLN A 433 -4.59 52.18 2.24
C GLN A 433 -5.07 51.97 3.68
N ALA A 434 -6.09 52.69 4.17
CA ALA A 434 -6.66 52.42 5.48
C ALA A 434 -7.14 50.96 5.61
N LYS A 435 -7.95 50.48 4.64
CA LYS A 435 -8.37 49.07 4.60
C LYS A 435 -7.23 48.08 4.34
N LYS A 436 -6.13 48.50 3.71
CA LYS A 436 -4.96 47.63 3.55
C LYS A 436 -4.08 47.60 4.79
N GLU A 437 -3.98 48.69 5.54
CA GLU A 437 -3.20 48.78 6.78
C GLU A 437 -3.88 48.06 7.96
N GLU A 438 -5.20 47.85 7.92
CA GLU A 438 -5.89 46.91 8.81
C GLU A 438 -5.62 45.44 8.43
N VAL A 439 -5.63 45.09 7.13
CA VAL A 439 -5.35 43.71 6.66
C VAL A 439 -3.86 43.35 6.82
N ASP A 440 -2.95 44.23 6.42
CA ASP A 440 -1.49 44.09 6.55
C ASP A 440 -1.05 44.03 8.04
N LYS A 441 -1.91 44.42 9.01
CA LYS A 441 -1.68 44.23 10.45
C LYS A 441 -2.08 42.82 10.94
N ILE A 442 -2.88 42.08 10.19
CA ILE A 442 -3.33 40.72 10.55
C ILE A 442 -2.41 39.66 9.91
N GLU A 443 -1.88 39.89 8.71
CA GLU A 443 -1.00 38.91 8.02
C GLU A 443 0.46 38.89 8.52
N LYS A 444 1.00 40.03 9.00
CA LYS A 444 2.42 40.16 9.38
C LYS A 444 3.00 39.07 10.31
N PRO A 445 2.36 38.64 11.41
CA PRO A 445 2.94 37.63 12.30
C PRO A 445 3.06 36.23 11.63
N LYS A 446 2.18 35.88 10.69
CA LYS A 446 2.29 34.59 9.96
C LYS A 446 3.50 34.55 9.04
N ASN A 447 3.78 35.64 8.33
CA ASN A 447 4.94 35.70 7.42
C ASN A 447 6.27 35.66 8.18
N GLN A 448 6.40 36.40 9.29
CA GLN A 448 7.67 36.43 10.04
C GLN A 448 8.03 35.07 10.66
N LEU A 449 7.07 34.32 11.21
CA LEU A 449 7.37 33.00 11.80
C LEU A 449 7.56 31.92 10.73
N SER A 450 6.81 31.94 9.62
CA SER A 450 6.99 30.97 8.52
C SER A 450 8.28 31.22 7.72
N GLU A 451 8.75 32.47 7.61
CA GLU A 451 10.12 32.78 7.15
C GLU A 451 11.17 32.27 8.15
N ARG A 452 10.96 32.45 9.46
CA ARG A 452 11.86 31.91 10.50
C ARG A 452 11.95 30.38 10.44
N ILE A 453 10.83 29.69 10.29
CA ILE A 453 10.77 28.22 10.16
C ILE A 453 11.51 27.77 8.89
N LYS A 454 11.31 28.44 7.75
CA LYS A 454 12.09 28.16 6.53
C LYS A 454 13.58 28.34 6.75
N LEU A 455 14.00 29.45 7.36
CA LEU A 455 15.41 29.71 7.70
C LEU A 455 15.99 28.71 8.71
N THR A 456 15.17 28.18 9.64
CA THR A 456 15.58 27.11 10.57
C THR A 456 15.81 25.77 9.86
N PHE A 457 15.13 25.50 8.74
CA PHE A 457 15.29 24.24 8.01
C PHE A 457 16.23 24.32 6.80
N GLU A 458 16.25 25.43 6.05
CA GLU A 458 17.06 25.62 4.83
C GLU A 458 18.54 25.97 5.09
N GLY A 459 19.06 25.75 6.31
CA GLY A 459 20.46 26.01 6.65
C GLY A 459 20.86 25.68 8.10
N ASP A 460 21.27 24.43 8.34
CA ASP A 460 22.04 23.92 9.50
C ASP A 460 21.77 24.60 10.87
N SER A 461 20.50 24.82 11.20
CA SER A 461 20.13 25.50 12.44
C SER A 461 20.42 24.63 13.67
N SER A 462 21.06 25.23 14.68
CA SER A 462 21.27 24.61 15.98
C SER A 462 19.98 24.01 16.53
N THR A 463 18.84 24.70 16.40
CA THR A 463 17.53 24.22 16.85
C THR A 463 17.14 22.85 16.29
N VAL A 464 17.48 22.53 15.04
CA VAL A 464 17.21 21.20 14.46
C VAL A 464 18.15 20.15 15.06
N ARG A 465 19.43 20.50 15.26
CA ARG A 465 20.42 19.65 15.93
C ARG A 465 20.02 19.39 17.39
N ASP A 466 19.56 20.40 18.13
CA ASP A 466 19.16 20.31 19.53
C ASP A 466 17.92 19.41 19.68
N ILE A 467 16.95 19.53 18.78
CA ILE A 467 15.78 18.65 18.72
C ILE A 467 16.17 17.21 18.36
N VAL A 468 17.13 17.00 17.45
CA VAL A 468 17.68 15.66 17.15
C VAL A 468 18.40 15.08 18.37
N MET A 469 19.20 15.87 19.09
CA MET A 469 19.89 15.43 20.31
C MET A 469 18.92 15.07 21.44
N MET A 470 17.82 15.82 21.60
CA MET A 470 16.73 15.51 22.53
C MET A 470 16.09 14.13 22.25
N VAL A 471 15.83 13.78 20.98
CA VAL A 471 15.13 12.53 20.64
C VAL A 471 16.06 11.33 20.41
N ALA A 472 17.36 11.56 20.20
CA ALA A 472 18.32 10.51 19.88
C ALA A 472 18.36 9.33 20.88
N PRO A 473 18.25 9.52 22.22
CA PRO A 473 18.19 8.41 23.18
C PRO A 473 16.97 7.50 22.97
N ALA A 474 15.80 8.09 22.73
CA ALA A 474 14.55 7.36 22.47
C ALA A 474 14.56 6.63 21.12
N LEU A 475 15.33 7.13 20.15
CA LEU A 475 15.55 6.50 18.84
C LEU A 475 16.75 5.53 18.83
N ASP A 476 17.25 5.13 19.99
CA ASP A 476 18.37 4.20 20.18
C ASP A 476 19.69 4.66 19.50
N TYR A 477 19.87 5.99 19.35
CA TYR A 477 20.92 6.65 18.54
C TYR A 477 21.03 6.14 17.09
N ASN A 478 20.01 5.44 16.59
CA ASN A 478 20.07 4.72 15.32
C ASN A 478 20.08 5.70 14.13
N PRO A 479 21.14 5.73 13.29
CA PRO A 479 21.25 6.72 12.21
C PRO A 479 20.13 6.64 11.16
N ARG A 480 19.53 5.47 10.93
CA ARG A 480 18.38 5.30 10.02
C ARG A 480 17.13 5.94 10.61
N ARG A 481 16.84 5.66 11.89
CA ARG A 481 15.69 6.25 12.60
C ARG A 481 15.84 7.74 12.80
N ILE A 482 17.06 8.25 13.02
CA ILE A 482 17.33 9.69 13.07
C ILE A 482 17.07 10.36 11.71
N LYS A 483 17.52 9.78 10.59
CA LYS A 483 17.18 10.28 9.23
C LYS A 483 15.68 10.24 8.95
N GLN A 484 14.99 9.18 9.35
CA GLN A 484 13.53 9.04 9.24
C GLN A 484 12.81 10.10 10.08
N PHE A 485 13.21 10.26 11.34
CA PHE A 485 12.71 11.31 12.24
C PHE A 485 12.88 12.70 11.63
N ILE A 486 14.06 13.06 11.13
CA ILE A 486 14.32 14.38 10.51
C ILE A 486 13.35 14.63 9.35
N ASN A 487 13.14 13.64 8.48
CA ASN A 487 12.22 13.78 7.34
C ASN A 487 10.75 13.86 7.76
N VAL A 488 10.30 13.01 8.68
CA VAL A 488 8.92 13.05 9.21
C VAL A 488 8.67 14.34 10.00
N PHE A 489 9.63 14.80 10.81
CA PHE A 489 9.54 16.05 11.57
C PHE A 489 9.47 17.27 10.63
N ARG A 490 10.36 17.35 9.64
CA ARG A 490 10.30 18.39 8.57
C ARG A 490 8.94 18.40 7.87
N LEU A 491 8.40 17.23 7.53
CA LEU A 491 7.07 17.13 6.91
C LEU A 491 5.96 17.60 7.86
N LYS A 492 5.97 17.19 9.14
CA LYS A 492 4.98 17.62 10.14
C LYS A 492 5.05 19.11 10.44
N VAL A 493 6.23 19.73 10.40
CA VAL A 493 6.38 21.19 10.46
C VAL A 493 5.73 21.85 9.24
N CYS A 494 5.96 21.34 8.03
CA CYS A 494 5.27 21.85 6.82
C CYS A 494 3.74 21.71 6.91
N ILE A 495 3.23 20.63 7.52
CA ILE A 495 1.79 20.47 7.75
C ILE A 495 1.30 21.49 8.79
N ALA A 496 1.98 21.62 9.94
CA ALA A 496 1.64 22.56 11.01
C ALA A 496 1.64 24.03 10.56
N ASP A 497 2.54 24.42 9.65
CA ASP A 497 2.55 25.75 9.03
C ASP A 497 1.34 25.95 8.10
N MET A 498 1.08 24.98 7.20
CA MET A 498 -0.02 25.05 6.23
C MET A 498 -1.42 24.92 6.84
N THR A 499 -1.58 24.18 7.95
CA THR A 499 -2.82 24.13 8.74
C THR A 499 -2.91 25.26 9.77
N GLY A 500 -1.82 26.00 9.99
CA GLY A 500 -1.77 27.15 10.89
C GLY A 500 -1.64 26.83 12.37
N LEU A 501 -1.28 25.60 12.75
CA LEU A 501 -1.21 25.11 14.15
C LEU A 501 -0.12 25.77 15.02
N PHE A 502 0.82 26.50 14.41
CA PHE A 502 1.74 27.40 15.13
C PHE A 502 1.10 28.72 15.58
N PHE A 503 -0.14 29.01 15.13
CA PHE A 503 -0.85 30.28 15.30
C PHE A 503 -2.25 30.05 15.90
N GLU A 504 -2.89 31.11 16.38
CA GLU A 504 -4.26 31.04 16.91
C GLU A 504 -5.24 31.95 16.16
N GLU A 505 -6.52 31.60 16.24
CA GLU A 505 -7.64 32.46 15.85
C GLU A 505 -7.98 33.42 17.00
N LYS A 506 -8.42 34.63 16.67
CA LYS A 506 -8.87 35.62 17.67
C LYS A 506 -10.38 35.54 17.84
N ASN A 507 -10.83 35.35 19.08
CA ASN A 507 -12.17 35.77 19.49
C ASN A 507 -12.14 37.22 20.00
N ASN A 508 -13.32 37.84 20.11
CA ASN A 508 -13.47 39.29 20.27
C ASN A 508 -13.22 39.83 21.69
N GLU A 509 -12.97 38.97 22.67
CA GLU A 509 -12.77 39.33 24.09
C GLU A 509 -11.36 38.93 24.54
N GLN A 510 -10.70 39.82 25.27
CA GLN A 510 -9.22 39.90 25.30
C GLN A 510 -8.55 39.10 26.43
N GLU A 511 -8.77 37.78 26.49
CA GLU A 511 -7.96 36.88 27.33
C GLU A 511 -7.07 35.97 26.47
N ILE A 512 -5.75 36.18 26.57
CA ILE A 512 -4.73 35.40 25.87
C ILE A 512 -4.14 34.39 26.86
N ILE A 513 -4.46 33.10 26.68
CA ILE A 513 -3.88 32.01 27.48
C ILE A 513 -2.95 31.19 26.59
N ASN A 514 -1.66 31.52 26.63
CA ASN A 514 -0.59 31.03 25.75
C ASN A 514 -0.58 29.50 25.53
N HIS A 515 -1.01 29.04 24.34
CA HIS A 515 -0.94 27.63 23.93
C HIS A 515 -0.40 27.46 22.50
N HIS A 516 0.80 27.98 22.26
CA HIS A 516 1.57 27.71 21.04
C HIS A 516 2.08 26.27 21.00
N LEU A 517 2.06 25.63 19.83
CA LEU A 517 2.82 24.41 19.56
C LEU A 517 4.28 24.79 19.29
N THR A 518 5.25 24.28 20.06
CA THR A 518 6.68 24.50 19.82
C THR A 518 7.27 23.44 18.90
N LEU A 519 8.44 23.75 18.32
CA LEU A 519 9.23 22.78 17.55
C LEU A 519 9.72 21.63 18.45
N GLN A 520 10.00 21.89 19.72
CA GLN A 520 10.44 20.91 20.71
C GLN A 520 9.33 19.94 21.09
N GLN A 521 8.12 20.44 21.38
CA GLN A 521 6.93 19.62 21.62
C GLN A 521 6.60 18.75 20.39
N LEU A 522 6.60 19.36 19.19
CA LEU A 522 6.39 18.63 17.94
C LEU A 522 7.50 17.60 17.68
N GLY A 523 8.73 17.89 18.10
CA GLY A 523 9.87 16.96 18.08
C GLY A 523 9.64 15.75 18.98
N LYS A 524 9.33 15.96 20.28
CA LYS A 524 8.98 14.88 21.21
C LYS A 524 7.83 14.03 20.67
N PHE A 525 6.73 14.67 20.26
CA PHE A 525 5.56 13.97 19.74
C PHE A 525 5.86 13.21 18.44
N THR A 526 6.76 13.73 17.58
CA THR A 526 7.19 13.01 16.38
C THR A 526 8.01 11.77 16.73
N ALA A 527 8.94 11.84 17.68
CA ALA A 527 9.68 10.68 18.15
C ALA A 527 8.76 9.65 18.84
N ILE A 528 7.80 10.10 19.64
CA ILE A 528 6.75 9.24 20.22
C ILE A 528 5.97 8.51 19.13
N SER A 529 5.47 9.23 18.11
CA SER A 529 4.70 8.64 17.01
C SER A 529 5.47 7.62 16.15
N LEU A 530 6.82 7.65 16.20
CA LEU A 530 7.70 6.72 15.48
C LEU A 530 8.17 5.54 16.33
N ARG A 531 8.26 5.69 17.67
CA ARG A 531 8.80 4.63 18.55
C ARG A 531 7.72 3.89 19.35
N TRP A 532 6.63 4.56 19.71
CA TRP A 532 5.51 4.02 20.49
C TRP A 532 4.17 4.37 19.82
N PRO A 533 3.87 3.86 18.61
CA PRO A 533 2.65 4.21 17.89
C PRO A 533 1.37 3.88 18.68
N LEU A 534 1.33 2.80 19.47
CA LEU A 534 0.14 2.50 20.30
C LEU A 534 -0.17 3.56 21.36
N LEU A 535 0.79 4.41 21.76
CA LEU A 535 0.48 5.53 22.67
C LEU A 535 -0.45 6.55 22.00
N LEU A 536 -0.47 6.63 20.65
CA LEU A 536 -1.45 7.47 19.94
C LEU A 536 -2.87 6.91 20.05
N LEU A 537 -3.05 5.58 20.07
CA LEU A 537 -4.36 4.95 20.30
C LEU A 537 -4.88 5.24 21.71
N ASP A 538 -4.04 5.03 22.72
CA ASP A 538 -4.41 5.33 24.09
C ASP A 538 -4.65 6.84 24.31
N LEU A 539 -4.07 7.72 23.48
CA LEU A 539 -4.32 9.18 23.45
C LEU A 539 -5.60 9.60 22.69
N GLU A 540 -6.09 8.78 21.75
CA GLU A 540 -7.41 8.96 21.14
C GLU A 540 -8.53 8.59 22.15
N ILE A 541 -8.27 7.64 23.04
CA ILE A 541 -9.17 7.26 24.15
C ILE A 541 -9.06 8.23 25.33
N ASP A 542 -7.84 8.49 25.82
CA ASP A 542 -7.55 9.40 26.92
C ASP A 542 -6.63 10.55 26.48
N SER A 543 -7.26 11.65 26.05
CA SER A 543 -6.57 12.88 25.67
C SER A 543 -5.77 13.55 26.79
N GLN A 544 -5.83 13.08 28.04
CA GLN A 544 -4.99 13.54 29.15
C GLN A 544 -3.82 12.60 29.45
N LEU A 545 -3.66 11.46 28.75
CA LEU A 545 -2.64 10.46 29.10
C LEU A 545 -1.19 10.99 29.08
N LEU A 546 -0.80 11.84 28.11
CA LEU A 546 0.52 12.47 28.11
C LEU A 546 0.71 13.46 29.27
N ARG A 547 -0.38 14.12 29.69
CA ARG A 547 -0.39 14.96 30.89
C ARG A 547 -0.19 14.09 32.13
N LYS A 548 -1.05 13.09 32.34
CA LYS A 548 -0.95 12.12 33.46
C LYS A 548 0.45 11.50 33.58
N LEU A 549 1.04 11.07 32.47
CA LEU A 549 2.39 10.49 32.44
C LEU A 549 3.48 11.50 32.83
N GLN A 550 3.40 12.75 32.35
CA GLN A 550 4.34 13.79 32.74
C GLN A 550 4.13 14.21 34.20
N ASP A 551 2.88 14.34 34.64
CA ASP A 551 2.51 14.74 35.99
C ASP A 551 2.93 13.71 37.05
N PHE A 552 2.74 12.42 36.75
CA PHE A 552 3.19 11.29 37.59
C PHE A 552 4.71 11.27 37.77
N VAL A 553 5.47 11.59 36.70
CA VAL A 553 6.93 11.52 36.73
C VAL A 553 7.58 12.77 37.32
N LEU A 554 6.99 13.96 37.13
CA LEU A 554 7.55 15.23 37.60
C LEU A 554 7.08 15.62 39.02
N TYR A 555 6.27 14.80 39.69
CA TYR A 555 5.87 15.04 41.09
C TYR A 555 7.10 15.23 42.01
N PRO A 556 7.11 16.22 42.91
CA PRO A 556 6.03 17.16 43.27
C PRO A 556 6.02 18.48 42.47
N HIS A 557 6.82 18.60 41.41
CA HIS A 557 6.92 19.80 40.55
C HIS A 557 5.88 19.80 39.41
N SER A 558 4.89 18.92 39.46
CA SER A 558 3.86 18.72 38.45
C SER A 558 2.57 19.51 38.76
N THR A 559 1.50 19.29 38.00
CA THR A 559 0.18 19.88 38.32
C THR A 559 -0.61 19.09 39.38
N VAL A 560 -0.01 18.04 39.93
CA VAL A 560 -0.53 17.24 41.05
C VAL A 560 -0.28 17.98 42.36
N SER A 561 -1.35 18.24 43.10
CA SER A 561 -1.36 19.08 44.29
C SER A 561 -1.34 18.31 45.61
N SER A 562 -1.67 17.01 45.57
CA SER A 562 -1.79 16.14 46.75
C SER A 562 -1.16 14.76 46.53
N PRO A 563 -0.76 14.05 47.62
CA PRO A 563 -0.38 12.64 47.53
C PRO A 563 -1.53 11.72 47.09
N GLU A 564 -2.79 12.09 47.35
CA GLU A 564 -3.98 11.29 47.02
C GLU A 564 -4.20 11.23 45.50
N GLU A 565 -4.01 12.36 44.80
CA GLU A 565 -3.98 12.44 43.33
C GLU A 565 -2.82 11.61 42.73
N LEU A 566 -1.67 11.53 43.40
CA LEU A 566 -0.55 10.69 42.96
C LEU A 566 -0.90 9.19 43.08
N GLU A 567 -1.52 8.76 44.18
CA GLU A 567 -2.00 7.38 44.30
C GLU A 567 -3.06 7.05 43.24
N GLU A 568 -3.92 8.00 42.83
CA GLU A 568 -4.86 7.76 41.74
C GLU A 568 -4.13 7.51 40.40
N LEU A 569 -3.06 8.26 40.12
CA LEU A 569 -2.19 8.04 38.95
C LEU A 569 -1.44 6.69 39.00
N GLU A 570 -1.06 6.19 40.19
CA GLU A 570 -0.46 4.84 40.33
C GLU A 570 -1.46 3.70 40.03
N ARG A 571 -2.75 3.94 40.29
CA ARG A 571 -3.84 2.98 40.04
C ARG A 571 -4.28 2.97 38.56
N ASP A 572 -4.01 4.03 37.80
CA ASP A 572 -4.30 4.09 36.36
C ASP A 572 -3.44 3.09 35.58
N LYS A 573 -4.11 2.12 34.95
CA LYS A 573 -3.47 1.02 34.21
C LYS A 573 -2.63 1.49 33.03
N ASN A 574 -3.01 2.57 32.35
CA ASN A 574 -2.30 3.08 31.19
C ASN A 574 -1.11 3.95 31.63
N VAL A 575 -1.25 4.76 32.68
CA VAL A 575 -0.13 5.49 33.28
C VAL A 575 0.94 4.51 33.77
N ARG A 576 0.54 3.49 34.55
CA ARG A 576 1.44 2.46 35.07
C ARG A 576 2.14 1.66 33.97
N TYR A 577 1.42 1.32 32.88
CA TYR A 577 2.01 0.63 31.74
C TYR A 577 3.04 1.51 31.00
N TRP A 578 2.65 2.71 30.55
CA TRP A 578 3.54 3.56 29.75
C TRP A 578 4.73 4.11 30.55
N ASN A 579 4.62 4.30 31.87
CA ASN A 579 5.75 4.68 32.73
C ASN A 579 6.81 3.55 32.91
N SER A 580 6.51 2.29 32.58
CA SER A 580 7.54 1.23 32.58
C SER A 580 8.64 1.45 31.53
N TYR A 581 8.34 2.22 30.48
CA TYR A 581 9.25 2.48 29.37
C TYR A 581 10.22 3.62 29.71
N HIS A 582 11.38 3.28 30.27
CA HIS A 582 12.43 4.24 30.67
C HIS A 582 12.72 5.33 29.62
N LYS A 583 12.87 4.94 28.34
CA LYS A 583 13.17 5.87 27.23
C LYS A 583 12.00 6.79 26.85
N LEU A 584 10.76 6.36 27.09
CA LEU A 584 9.58 7.21 26.92
C LEU A 584 9.50 8.22 28.07
N LYS A 585 9.74 7.75 29.30
CA LYS A 585 9.83 8.58 30.51
C LYS A 585 10.88 9.68 30.36
N GLU A 586 12.11 9.34 29.97
CA GLU A 586 13.20 10.29 29.68
C GLU A 586 12.80 11.32 28.61
N LEU A 587 12.18 10.88 27.51
CA LEU A 587 11.77 11.78 26.42
C LEU A 587 10.64 12.73 26.84
N ILE A 588 9.66 12.24 27.61
CA ILE A 588 8.57 13.07 28.13
C ILE A 588 9.13 14.15 29.06
N THR A 589 10.07 13.82 29.96
CA THR A 589 10.65 14.80 30.91
C THR A 589 11.77 15.67 30.35
N TYR A 590 12.36 15.34 29.20
CA TYR A 590 13.51 16.06 28.65
C TYR A 590 13.24 17.57 28.55
N GLY A 591 14.07 18.40 29.19
CA GLY A 591 13.94 19.86 29.18
C GLY A 591 12.66 20.41 29.85
N CYS A 592 11.88 19.58 30.55
CA CYS A 592 10.66 20.03 31.20
C CYS A 592 10.88 20.72 32.54
N LEU A 593 12.05 20.60 33.17
CA LEU A 593 12.40 21.31 34.40
C LEU A 593 13.51 22.32 34.12
N GLU A 594 13.29 23.57 34.55
CA GLU A 594 14.29 24.65 34.54
C GLU A 594 14.34 25.31 35.91
N THR A 595 15.53 25.77 36.31
CA THR A 595 15.71 26.57 37.53
C THR A 595 15.35 28.03 37.24
N SER A 596 14.40 28.58 37.99
CA SER A 596 14.10 30.02 37.97
C SER A 596 15.33 30.85 38.35
N GLU A 597 15.65 31.86 37.54
CA GLU A 597 16.75 32.79 37.83
C GLU A 597 16.46 33.69 39.04
N GLU A 598 15.19 33.87 39.40
CA GLU A 598 14.75 34.75 40.50
C GLU A 598 14.74 34.03 41.86
N ASP A 599 14.19 32.80 41.91
CA ASP A 599 13.93 32.07 43.17
C ASP A 599 14.80 30.80 43.35
N GLN A 600 15.60 30.40 42.35
CA GLN A 600 16.32 29.11 42.29
C GLN A 600 15.41 27.85 42.37
N THR A 601 14.08 28.02 42.30
CA THR A 601 13.11 26.92 42.30
C THR A 601 13.05 26.21 40.95
N LEU A 602 12.80 24.89 40.97
CA LEU A 602 12.53 24.10 39.76
C LEU A 602 11.09 24.33 39.29
N GLN A 603 10.94 24.85 38.08
CA GLN A 603 9.66 25.16 37.43
C GLN A 603 9.51 24.39 36.12
N ILE A 604 8.27 24.22 35.64
CA ILE A 604 8.00 23.51 34.38
C ILE A 604 8.26 24.45 33.18
N ASN A 605 9.18 24.09 32.28
CA ASN A 605 9.33 24.82 31.01
C ASN A 605 8.16 24.46 30.05
N PRO A 606 7.28 25.43 29.69
CA PRO A 606 6.16 25.17 28.79
C PRO A 606 6.61 24.79 27.37
N ASN A 607 7.83 25.16 26.94
CA ASN A 607 8.33 24.88 25.59
C ASN A 607 8.62 23.39 25.35
N PHE A 608 8.88 22.61 26.41
CA PHE A 608 9.12 21.17 26.33
C PHE A 608 7.99 20.33 26.95
N SER A 609 7.18 20.92 27.83
CA SER A 609 6.02 20.29 28.44
C SER A 609 5.00 19.84 27.39
N LEU A 610 4.54 18.59 27.48
CA LEU A 610 3.44 18.06 26.66
C LEU A 610 2.09 18.16 27.39
N ALA A 611 2.10 18.34 28.72
CA ALA A 611 0.90 18.35 29.56
C ALA A 611 -0.10 19.48 29.26
N THR A 612 0.35 20.62 28.73
CA THR A 612 -0.50 21.77 28.39
C THR A 612 -1.04 21.72 26.97
N LEU A 613 -0.57 20.81 26.11
CA LEU A 613 -1.00 20.75 24.72
C LEU A 613 -2.34 20.03 24.53
N LYS A 614 -3.24 20.67 23.77
CA LYS A 614 -4.45 20.04 23.27
C LYS A 614 -4.07 18.93 22.28
N ILE A 615 -4.14 17.67 22.69
CA ILE A 615 -3.76 16.49 21.88
C ILE A 615 -4.41 16.47 20.49
N GLY A 616 -5.64 16.98 20.35
CA GLY A 616 -6.29 17.15 19.04
C GLY A 616 -5.51 18.02 18.03
N ARG A 617 -4.73 19.02 18.48
CA ARG A 617 -3.81 19.79 17.60
C ARG A 617 -2.61 18.93 17.15
N LEU A 618 -2.13 18.02 18.00
CA LEU A 618 -1.04 17.09 17.67
C LEU A 618 -1.50 15.97 16.71
N LEU A 619 -2.71 15.43 16.91
CA LEU A 619 -3.30 14.43 16.00
C LEU A 619 -3.65 15.01 14.61
N GLN A 620 -3.85 16.32 14.47
CA GLN A 620 -3.98 16.96 13.15
C GLN A 620 -2.69 16.96 12.31
N VAL A 621 -1.50 16.76 12.93
CA VAL A 621 -0.22 16.55 12.23
C VAL A 621 0.27 15.11 12.30
N SER A 622 -0.45 14.23 13.00
CA SER A 622 -0.16 12.79 13.09
C SER A 622 -1.49 12.04 13.02
N PRO A 623 -1.92 11.66 11.81
CA PRO A 623 -3.26 11.12 11.55
C PRO A 623 -3.59 9.90 12.42
N PRO A 624 -4.87 9.70 12.76
CA PRO A 624 -5.31 8.72 13.77
C PRO A 624 -5.00 7.28 13.37
N ILE A 625 -4.67 6.47 14.39
CA ILE A 625 -4.44 5.04 14.23
C ILE A 625 -5.76 4.32 14.45
N VAL A 626 -6.15 3.43 13.54
CA VAL A 626 -7.49 2.84 13.61
C VAL A 626 -7.48 1.54 14.40
N GLN A 627 -7.95 1.61 15.65
CA GLN A 627 -8.26 0.42 16.45
C GLN A 627 -9.40 -0.41 15.82
N ALA A 628 -9.42 -1.71 16.12
CA ALA A 628 -10.62 -2.53 15.98
C ALA A 628 -11.41 -2.45 17.30
N THR A 629 -12.65 -1.99 17.25
CA THR A 629 -13.50 -1.81 18.44
C THR A 629 -14.03 -3.15 18.92
N VAL A 630 -13.80 -3.46 20.19
CA VAL A 630 -14.39 -4.61 20.90
C VAL A 630 -15.31 -4.07 21.99
N GLU A 631 -16.59 -4.45 21.97
CA GLU A 631 -17.57 -4.04 22.98
C GLU A 631 -17.56 -5.00 24.19
N PRO A 632 -17.63 -4.50 25.44
CA PRO A 632 -17.70 -5.34 26.64
C PRO A 632 -19.16 -5.69 27.01
N ILE A 633 -19.38 -6.91 27.50
CA ILE A 633 -20.68 -7.36 28.03
C ILE A 633 -20.51 -7.74 29.51
N ILE A 634 -21.51 -7.38 30.33
CA ILE A 634 -21.48 -7.49 31.79
C ILE A 634 -21.97 -8.88 32.24
N GLU A 635 -21.26 -9.48 33.20
CA GLU A 635 -21.64 -10.76 33.81
C GLU A 635 -22.90 -10.66 34.70
N THR A 636 -23.71 -11.71 34.72
CA THR A 636 -24.57 -12.04 35.87
C THR A 636 -24.54 -13.56 36.11
N GLN A 637 -24.52 -13.95 37.38
CA GLN A 637 -24.29 -15.34 37.81
C GLN A 637 -25.61 -16.08 38.08
N THR A 638 -25.68 -17.36 37.72
CA THR A 638 -25.96 -18.50 38.64
C THR A 638 -26.12 -19.83 37.87
N ALA A 639 -25.65 -20.92 38.45
CA ALA A 639 -25.85 -22.29 37.94
C ALA A 639 -27.00 -22.98 38.70
N PRO A 640 -27.65 -24.01 38.10
CA PRO A 640 -27.08 -25.36 38.22
C PRO A 640 -27.02 -26.13 36.89
N VAL A 641 -26.26 -27.23 36.88
CA VAL A 641 -25.93 -28.01 35.67
C VAL A 641 -27.18 -28.59 34.98
N LYS A 642 -27.32 -28.27 33.69
CA LYS A 642 -28.16 -28.95 32.71
C LYS A 642 -27.27 -29.46 31.57
N ILE A 643 -27.69 -30.53 30.89
CA ILE A 643 -27.14 -30.90 29.59
C ILE A 643 -27.41 -29.72 28.64
N THR A 644 -26.38 -28.92 28.40
CA THR A 644 -26.50 -27.64 27.70
C THR A 644 -25.67 -27.70 26.42
N SER A 645 -26.34 -28.06 25.33
CA SER A 645 -25.80 -27.91 23.98
C SER A 645 -25.57 -26.42 23.72
N LEU A 646 -24.37 -25.93 24.02
CA LEU A 646 -23.99 -24.55 23.76
C LEU A 646 -24.01 -24.32 22.26
N ILE A 647 -24.92 -23.44 21.86
CA ILE A 647 -25.08 -22.97 20.49
C ILE A 647 -24.22 -21.73 20.35
N THR A 648 -23.01 -21.92 19.84
CA THR A 648 -22.17 -20.81 19.40
C THR A 648 -22.71 -20.30 18.07
N SER A 649 -23.24 -19.07 18.06
CA SER A 649 -23.72 -18.40 16.85
C SER A 649 -22.57 -17.74 16.10
N LEU A 650 -22.18 -18.31 14.96
CA LEU A 650 -21.21 -17.69 14.05
C LEU A 650 -21.84 -16.49 13.31
N PRO A 651 -21.04 -15.56 12.73
CA PRO A 651 -21.52 -14.32 12.11
C PRO A 651 -22.56 -14.48 10.99
N THR A 652 -22.74 -15.71 10.47
CA THR A 652 -23.66 -16.07 9.37
C THR A 652 -24.80 -17.01 9.82
N ASN A 653 -25.22 -16.93 11.10
CA ASN A 653 -26.26 -17.75 11.75
C ASN A 653 -25.97 -19.25 11.89
N PHE A 654 -24.80 -19.74 11.45
CA PHE A 654 -24.42 -21.14 11.67
C PHE A 654 -24.12 -21.43 13.14
N LYS A 655 -24.47 -22.65 13.57
CA LYS A 655 -24.36 -23.12 14.94
C LYS A 655 -23.25 -24.16 15.02
N LEU A 656 -22.35 -24.02 15.99
CA LEU A 656 -21.47 -25.10 16.43
C LEU A 656 -22.11 -25.78 17.65
N GLU A 657 -22.33 -27.10 17.59
CA GLU A 657 -22.86 -27.88 18.71
C GLU A 657 -21.71 -28.58 19.45
N MET A 658 -21.55 -28.26 20.74
CA MET A 658 -20.57 -28.89 21.63
C MET A 658 -21.25 -29.82 22.64
N VAL A 659 -20.65 -30.98 22.90
CA VAL A 659 -21.05 -31.94 23.93
C VAL A 659 -20.08 -31.86 25.11
N GLU A 660 -20.61 -31.81 26.33
CA GLU A 660 -19.82 -31.83 27.57
C GLU A 660 -19.40 -33.27 27.90
N ILE A 661 -18.10 -33.50 28.01
CA ILE A 661 -17.51 -34.80 28.32
C ILE A 661 -17.07 -34.80 29.79
N PRO A 662 -17.59 -35.71 30.64
CA PRO A 662 -17.26 -35.73 32.05
C PRO A 662 -15.82 -36.23 32.26
N GLY A 663 -15.10 -35.54 33.15
CA GLY A 663 -13.76 -35.98 33.58
C GLY A 663 -13.80 -37.35 34.23
N GLY A 664 -12.81 -38.19 33.94
CA GLY A 664 -12.81 -39.60 34.35
C GLY A 664 -11.50 -40.31 34.05
N LYS A 665 -11.54 -41.64 34.06
CA LYS A 665 -10.36 -42.50 33.83
C LYS A 665 -10.74 -43.64 32.91
N PHE A 666 -9.93 -43.89 31.88
CA PHE A 666 -10.17 -44.94 30.90
C PHE A 666 -8.89 -45.73 30.60
N ILE A 667 -9.05 -46.77 29.78
CA ILE A 667 -7.98 -47.62 29.28
C ILE A 667 -7.76 -47.26 27.81
N MET A 668 -6.56 -46.76 27.49
CA MET A 668 -6.18 -46.25 26.18
C MET A 668 -5.32 -47.27 25.43
N GLY A 669 -5.54 -47.38 24.12
CA GLY A 669 -4.84 -48.31 23.23
C GLY A 669 -5.49 -49.68 23.08
N SER A 670 -4.78 -50.62 22.45
CA SER A 670 -5.23 -52.00 22.23
C SER A 670 -4.05 -52.96 22.03
N ASP A 671 -4.35 -54.26 22.01
CA ASP A 671 -3.36 -55.29 21.70
C ASP A 671 -3.24 -55.64 20.20
N GLU A 672 -4.03 -55.02 19.31
CA GLU A 672 -4.02 -55.33 17.88
C GLU A 672 -2.73 -54.88 17.16
N TYR A 673 -2.25 -53.66 17.42
CA TYR A 673 -1.10 -53.06 16.71
C TYR A 673 -0.05 -52.51 17.67
N ASN A 674 1.22 -52.51 17.25
CA ASN A 674 2.34 -52.05 18.09
C ASN A 674 2.26 -50.55 18.43
N SER A 675 1.66 -49.74 17.56
CA SER A 675 1.40 -48.32 17.79
C SER A 675 0.37 -48.05 18.89
N GLU A 676 -0.49 -49.03 19.18
CA GLU A 676 -1.58 -48.96 20.16
C GLU A 676 -1.16 -49.53 21.53
N LYS A 677 0.10 -49.97 21.66
CA LYS A 677 0.67 -50.59 22.87
C LYS A 677 1.64 -49.65 23.59
N PRO A 678 1.90 -49.83 24.89
CA PRO A 678 1.14 -50.66 25.81
C PRO A 678 -0.26 -50.08 26.05
N ILE A 679 -1.22 -50.97 26.29
CA ILE A 679 -2.50 -50.60 26.90
C ILE A 679 -2.20 -49.97 28.26
N HIS A 680 -2.70 -48.75 28.49
CA HIS A 680 -2.37 -47.99 29.70
C HIS A 680 -3.56 -47.17 30.20
N LYS A 681 -3.51 -46.75 31.47
CA LYS A 681 -4.59 -46.02 32.13
C LYS A 681 -4.36 -44.52 32.09
N VAL A 682 -5.30 -43.79 31.50
CA VAL A 682 -5.25 -42.31 31.40
C VAL A 682 -6.37 -41.70 32.23
N THR A 683 -6.08 -40.59 32.90
CA THR A 683 -7.05 -39.71 33.55
C THR A 683 -7.28 -38.52 32.63
N VAL A 684 -8.53 -38.22 32.28
CA VAL A 684 -8.90 -37.08 31.42
C VAL A 684 -9.76 -36.13 32.23
N ASN A 685 -9.48 -34.83 32.16
CA ASN A 685 -10.27 -33.80 32.83
C ASN A 685 -11.63 -33.60 32.15
N ALA A 686 -12.54 -32.84 32.76
CA ALA A 686 -13.77 -32.46 32.07
C ALA A 686 -13.45 -31.47 30.93
N PHE A 687 -14.08 -31.63 29.78
CA PHE A 687 -13.90 -30.76 28.61
C PHE A 687 -15.18 -30.77 27.77
N LYS A 688 -15.21 -30.01 26.66
CA LYS A 688 -16.26 -30.15 25.63
C LYS A 688 -15.63 -30.55 24.31
N ILE A 689 -16.35 -31.29 23.49
CA ILE A 689 -15.91 -31.66 22.13
C ILE A 689 -17.04 -31.45 21.12
N GLY A 690 -16.70 -31.15 19.88
CA GLY A 690 -17.66 -30.98 18.80
C GLY A 690 -18.51 -32.23 18.62
N LYS A 691 -19.83 -32.08 18.61
CA LYS A 691 -20.80 -33.17 18.37
C LYS A 691 -20.57 -33.87 17.02
N TYR A 692 -20.07 -33.09 16.06
CA TYR A 692 -19.70 -33.46 14.70
C TYR A 692 -18.26 -32.99 14.40
N PRO A 693 -17.60 -33.51 13.36
CA PRO A 693 -16.47 -32.84 12.74
C PRO A 693 -16.88 -31.44 12.25
N VAL A 694 -15.91 -30.52 12.09
CA VAL A 694 -16.20 -29.16 11.60
C VAL A 694 -16.74 -29.22 10.18
N THR A 695 -17.91 -28.62 9.94
CA THR A 695 -18.54 -28.63 8.61
C THR A 695 -17.95 -27.59 7.67
N GLN A 696 -18.13 -27.79 6.36
CA GLN A 696 -17.68 -26.85 5.33
C GLN A 696 -18.22 -25.44 5.56
N ALA A 697 -19.50 -25.29 5.95
CA ALA A 697 -20.08 -23.98 6.28
C ALA A 697 -19.53 -23.36 7.58
N GLN A 698 -19.23 -24.18 8.60
CA GLN A 698 -18.60 -23.67 9.83
C GLN A 698 -17.17 -23.18 9.52
N TYR A 699 -16.40 -23.95 8.75
CA TYR A 699 -15.06 -23.58 8.32
C TYR A 699 -15.07 -22.29 7.48
N GLU A 700 -15.94 -22.21 6.46
CA GLU A 700 -16.08 -21.02 5.61
C GLU A 700 -16.52 -19.77 6.41
N ALA A 701 -17.39 -19.93 7.40
CA ALA A 701 -17.84 -18.83 8.28
C ALA A 701 -16.77 -18.29 9.26
N VAL A 702 -15.74 -19.09 9.59
CA VAL A 702 -14.63 -18.70 10.48
C VAL A 702 -13.38 -18.28 9.69
N MET A 703 -13.09 -18.98 8.59
CA MET A 703 -11.85 -18.82 7.82
C MET A 703 -12.01 -17.91 6.60
N GLY A 704 -13.24 -17.71 6.10
CA GLY A 704 -13.55 -16.93 4.91
C GLY A 704 -13.33 -17.67 3.58
N THR A 705 -12.98 -18.96 3.63
CA THR A 705 -12.72 -19.82 2.47
C THR A 705 -13.15 -21.26 2.76
N ASN A 706 -13.41 -22.04 1.71
CA ASN A 706 -13.67 -23.48 1.79
C ASN A 706 -12.67 -24.25 0.89
N PRO A 707 -11.70 -24.99 1.45
CA PRO A 707 -10.67 -25.71 0.69
C PRO A 707 -11.10 -27.11 0.22
N SER A 708 -12.28 -27.56 0.63
CA SER A 708 -12.75 -28.95 0.50
C SER A 708 -12.87 -29.43 -0.94
N HIS A 709 -12.40 -30.65 -1.21
CA HIS A 709 -12.51 -31.28 -2.53
C HIS A 709 -13.96 -31.69 -2.84
N PHE A 710 -14.69 -32.24 -1.87
CA PHE A 710 -16.05 -32.72 -2.00
C PHE A 710 -17.07 -31.61 -1.73
N ALA A 711 -16.96 -30.52 -2.48
CA ALA A 711 -17.89 -29.39 -2.43
C ALA A 711 -19.35 -29.75 -2.80
N GLY A 712 -20.27 -28.81 -2.57
CA GLY A 712 -21.66 -28.91 -3.02
C GLY A 712 -22.69 -29.34 -1.96
N ASN A 713 -22.27 -29.65 -0.72
CA ASN A 713 -23.16 -29.68 0.43
C ASN A 713 -22.47 -29.05 1.65
N PRO A 714 -22.97 -27.92 2.20
CA PRO A 714 -22.33 -27.20 3.31
C PRO A 714 -22.24 -27.98 4.64
N GLN A 715 -23.01 -29.06 4.80
CA GLN A 715 -23.04 -29.88 6.02
C GLN A 715 -22.10 -31.09 5.97
N ARG A 716 -21.35 -31.30 4.88
CA ARG A 716 -20.19 -32.21 4.90
C ARG A 716 -19.13 -31.72 5.89
N PRO A 717 -18.28 -32.62 6.43
CA PRO A 717 -17.05 -32.19 7.06
C PRO A 717 -16.21 -31.36 6.09
N VAL A 718 -15.45 -30.40 6.62
CA VAL A 718 -14.32 -29.82 5.90
C VAL A 718 -13.24 -30.89 5.76
N GLU A 719 -12.69 -31.01 4.57
CA GLU A 719 -11.48 -31.81 4.30
C GLU A 719 -10.50 -31.00 3.46
N ASN A 720 -9.36 -31.60 3.10
CA ASN A 720 -8.30 -30.90 2.36
C ASN A 720 -7.68 -29.74 3.19
N VAL A 721 -7.63 -29.91 4.52
CA VAL A 721 -7.02 -28.99 5.50
C VAL A 721 -5.81 -29.60 6.20
N SER A 722 -4.78 -28.80 6.45
CA SER A 722 -3.59 -29.22 7.21
C SER A 722 -3.84 -29.17 8.72
N TRP A 723 -2.87 -29.66 9.51
CA TRP A 723 -2.92 -29.54 10.97
C TRP A 723 -2.88 -28.07 11.41
N PHE A 724 -2.07 -27.26 10.73
CA PHE A 724 -1.96 -25.82 10.99
C PHE A 724 -3.24 -25.06 10.62
N ASP A 725 -3.88 -25.37 9.48
CA ASP A 725 -5.20 -24.82 9.11
C ASP A 725 -6.25 -25.09 10.20
N SER A 726 -6.23 -26.32 10.74
CA SER A 726 -7.15 -26.78 11.77
C SER A 726 -6.93 -26.05 13.10
N GLN A 727 -5.68 -25.77 13.46
CA GLN A 727 -5.34 -24.93 14.62
C GLN A 727 -5.74 -23.47 14.40
N THR A 728 -5.46 -22.88 13.24
CA THR A 728 -5.86 -21.49 12.94
C THR A 728 -7.38 -21.31 12.86
N PHE A 729 -8.15 -22.35 12.49
CA PHE A 729 -9.59 -22.34 12.71
C PHE A 729 -9.93 -22.29 14.20
N CYS A 730 -9.28 -23.08 15.05
CA CYS A 730 -9.52 -23.06 16.50
C CYS A 730 -9.14 -21.72 17.16
N GLU A 731 -8.04 -21.10 16.72
CA GLU A 731 -7.60 -19.77 17.14
C GLU A 731 -8.66 -18.72 16.78
N LYS A 732 -9.04 -18.60 15.51
CA LYS A 732 -10.09 -17.66 15.06
C LYS A 732 -11.45 -17.93 15.69
N LEU A 733 -11.82 -19.21 15.85
CA LEU A 733 -13.05 -19.57 16.55
C LEU A 733 -12.99 -19.15 18.03
N SER A 734 -11.82 -19.15 18.65
CA SER A 734 -11.63 -18.62 20.01
C SER A 734 -11.78 -17.10 20.05
N GLU A 735 -11.14 -16.39 19.11
CA GLU A 735 -11.25 -14.92 18.97
C GLU A 735 -12.71 -14.47 18.73
N LEU A 736 -13.43 -15.17 17.86
CA LEU A 736 -14.84 -14.87 17.50
C LEU A 736 -15.85 -15.14 18.64
N THR A 737 -15.46 -15.86 19.69
CA THR A 737 -16.41 -16.40 20.69
C THR A 737 -16.03 -16.14 22.14
N GLY A 738 -14.78 -15.74 22.40
CA GLY A 738 -14.22 -15.58 23.76
C GLY A 738 -13.93 -16.91 24.49
N GLN A 739 -14.18 -18.07 23.87
CA GLN A 739 -13.98 -19.39 24.50
C GLN A 739 -12.73 -20.07 23.93
N LYS A 740 -11.94 -20.76 24.74
CA LYS A 740 -10.68 -21.39 24.30
C LYS A 740 -10.91 -22.72 23.56
N TYR A 741 -11.12 -22.63 22.24
CA TYR A 741 -11.16 -23.76 21.33
C TYR A 741 -9.74 -24.20 20.91
N ARG A 742 -9.59 -25.48 20.60
CA ARG A 742 -8.35 -26.14 20.15
C ARG A 742 -8.67 -27.48 19.49
N LEU A 743 -7.67 -28.17 18.96
CA LEU A 743 -7.80 -29.61 18.68
C LEU A 743 -7.95 -30.43 19.99
N PRO A 744 -8.65 -31.58 19.97
CA PRO A 744 -8.60 -32.55 21.06
C PRO A 744 -7.20 -33.14 21.20
N THR A 745 -6.80 -33.53 22.41
CA THR A 745 -5.65 -34.42 22.55
C THR A 745 -6.00 -35.83 22.08
N GLU A 746 -5.01 -36.64 21.73
CA GLU A 746 -5.25 -38.03 21.32
C GLU A 746 -6.00 -38.82 22.41
N ALA A 747 -5.66 -38.58 23.67
CA ALA A 747 -6.29 -39.20 24.83
C ALA A 747 -7.75 -38.73 25.03
N GLU A 748 -8.02 -37.44 24.86
CA GLU A 748 -9.38 -36.90 24.86
C GLU A 748 -10.23 -37.47 23.72
N TRP A 749 -9.65 -37.58 22.52
CA TRP A 749 -10.34 -38.12 21.35
C TRP A 749 -10.71 -39.59 21.57
N GLU A 750 -9.78 -40.44 22.03
CA GLU A 750 -10.10 -41.86 22.25
C GLU A 750 -11.11 -42.05 23.39
N TYR A 751 -10.99 -41.27 24.47
CA TYR A 751 -11.95 -41.28 25.57
C TYR A 751 -13.36 -40.89 25.11
N ALA A 752 -13.46 -39.81 24.33
CA ALA A 752 -14.70 -39.34 23.72
C ALA A 752 -15.27 -40.35 22.71
N CYS A 753 -14.43 -40.97 21.89
CA CYS A 753 -14.81 -41.99 20.91
C CYS A 753 -15.41 -43.22 21.61
N ARG A 754 -14.69 -43.80 22.58
CA ARG A 754 -15.12 -44.98 23.33
C ARG A 754 -16.38 -44.77 24.16
N ALA A 755 -16.62 -43.56 24.65
CA ALA A 755 -17.79 -43.20 25.44
C ALA A 755 -18.09 -44.17 26.62
N GLY A 756 -17.03 -44.67 27.26
CA GLY A 756 -17.10 -45.61 28.38
C GLY A 756 -16.95 -47.10 28.03
N THR A 757 -16.93 -47.48 26.74
CA THR A 757 -16.63 -48.86 26.33
C THR A 757 -15.13 -49.16 26.34
N GLN A 758 -14.76 -50.44 26.26
CA GLN A 758 -13.39 -50.92 26.04
C GLN A 758 -13.25 -51.72 24.72
N THR A 759 -14.36 -51.82 23.97
CA THR A 759 -14.50 -52.58 22.73
C THR A 759 -13.79 -51.92 21.54
N ARG A 760 -13.71 -52.65 20.42
CA ARG A 760 -13.08 -52.27 19.15
C ARG A 760 -13.66 -50.98 18.56
N PHE A 761 -14.98 -50.84 18.65
CA PHE A 761 -15.74 -49.62 18.36
C PHE A 761 -16.62 -49.25 19.57
N SER A 762 -17.21 -48.06 19.55
CA SER A 762 -18.10 -47.57 20.62
C SER A 762 -19.43 -48.32 20.76
N PHE A 763 -19.76 -49.19 19.80
CA PHE A 763 -20.96 -50.02 19.77
C PHE A 763 -20.70 -51.52 19.98
N GLY A 764 -19.44 -51.97 19.95
CA GLY A 764 -19.06 -53.38 20.10
C GLY A 764 -17.79 -53.74 19.34
N ASP A 765 -17.59 -55.04 19.11
CA ASP A 765 -16.41 -55.61 18.43
C ASP A 765 -16.71 -56.15 17.01
N ASP A 766 -17.95 -55.95 16.53
CA ASP A 766 -18.47 -56.53 15.29
C ASP A 766 -18.42 -55.53 14.11
N ASP A 767 -17.44 -55.72 13.24
CA ASP A 767 -17.21 -54.91 12.03
C ASP A 767 -18.46 -54.83 11.11
N SER A 768 -19.37 -55.83 11.14
CA SER A 768 -20.57 -55.81 10.30
C SER A 768 -21.58 -54.71 10.68
N GLN A 769 -21.51 -54.23 11.93
CA GLN A 769 -22.38 -53.17 12.44
C GLN A 769 -21.85 -51.76 12.14
N LEU A 770 -20.59 -51.63 11.69
CA LEU A 770 -19.96 -50.34 11.37
C LEU A 770 -20.75 -49.52 10.34
N GLY A 771 -21.47 -50.19 9.43
CA GLY A 771 -22.32 -49.55 8.43
C GLY A 771 -23.42 -48.63 8.98
N ASP A 772 -23.86 -48.84 10.22
CA ASP A 772 -24.84 -48.00 10.91
C ASP A 772 -24.21 -46.76 11.57
N TYR A 773 -22.92 -46.80 11.90
CA TYR A 773 -22.22 -45.80 12.71
C TYR A 773 -21.22 -44.94 11.91
N ALA A 774 -20.80 -45.40 10.73
CA ALA A 774 -19.75 -44.76 9.93
C ALA A 774 -20.07 -44.65 8.44
N TRP A 775 -19.46 -43.64 7.82
CA TRP A 775 -19.21 -43.58 6.38
C TRP A 775 -17.78 -44.04 6.10
N PHE A 776 -17.62 -45.21 5.48
CA PHE A 776 -16.33 -45.85 5.21
C PHE A 776 -16.35 -46.46 3.80
N LYS A 777 -15.24 -47.01 3.32
CA LYS A 777 -15.00 -47.42 1.93
C LYS A 777 -16.17 -48.13 1.24
N ASP A 778 -16.78 -49.09 1.93
CA ASP A 778 -17.77 -49.99 1.32
C ASP A 778 -19.18 -49.38 1.26
N ASN A 779 -19.44 -48.29 2.00
CA ASN A 779 -20.74 -47.60 2.02
C ASN A 779 -20.69 -46.11 1.63
N SER A 780 -19.52 -45.48 1.54
CA SER A 780 -19.36 -44.05 1.25
C SER A 780 -19.60 -43.69 -0.22
N GLY A 781 -19.42 -44.62 -1.15
CA GLY A 781 -19.46 -44.30 -2.58
C GLY A 781 -18.32 -43.35 -3.01
N ASN A 782 -17.16 -43.46 -2.36
CA ASN A 782 -15.93 -42.71 -2.62
C ASN A 782 -16.02 -41.17 -2.41
N ARG A 783 -16.65 -40.73 -1.30
CA ARG A 783 -16.72 -39.32 -0.91
C ARG A 783 -17.13 -39.12 0.56
N THR A 784 -16.90 -37.92 1.10
CA THR A 784 -17.53 -37.47 2.36
C THR A 784 -19.04 -37.26 2.23
N HIS A 785 -19.74 -37.39 3.35
CA HIS A 785 -21.20 -37.19 3.48
C HIS A 785 -21.51 -36.17 4.59
N PRO A 786 -22.73 -35.60 4.61
CA PRO A 786 -23.15 -34.71 5.69
C PRO A 786 -22.97 -35.36 7.07
N VAL A 787 -22.53 -34.55 8.03
CA VAL A 787 -22.30 -35.00 9.40
C VAL A 787 -23.62 -35.40 10.07
N GLY A 788 -23.58 -36.40 10.94
CA GLY A 788 -24.76 -36.84 11.70
C GLY A 788 -25.74 -37.75 10.95
N GLU A 789 -25.46 -38.19 9.72
CA GLU A 789 -26.31 -39.14 8.97
C GLU A 789 -26.18 -40.62 9.43
N LYS A 790 -25.42 -40.86 10.50
CA LYS A 790 -25.17 -42.18 11.11
C LYS A 790 -25.55 -42.21 12.58
N LYS A 791 -25.58 -43.38 13.21
CA LYS A 791 -25.78 -43.51 14.66
C LYS A 791 -24.62 -42.86 15.42
N ALA A 792 -24.93 -42.10 16.46
CA ALA A 792 -23.95 -41.61 17.41
C ALA A 792 -23.44 -42.71 18.35
N ASN A 793 -22.29 -42.45 18.98
CA ASN A 793 -21.80 -43.24 20.10
C ASN A 793 -22.64 -43.01 21.39
N PRO A 794 -22.41 -43.78 22.48
CA PRO A 794 -23.15 -43.64 23.73
C PRO A 794 -23.17 -42.25 24.40
N TRP A 795 -22.29 -41.31 24.01
CA TRP A 795 -22.29 -39.91 24.50
C TRP A 795 -22.87 -38.90 23.50
N GLY A 796 -23.46 -39.37 22.40
CA GLY A 796 -24.11 -38.50 21.41
C GLY A 796 -23.15 -37.84 20.41
N LEU A 797 -21.90 -38.33 20.31
CA LEU A 797 -20.95 -37.91 19.29
C LEU A 797 -21.14 -38.71 18.01
N TYR A 798 -21.20 -38.01 16.89
CA TYR A 798 -21.41 -38.58 15.56
C TYR A 798 -20.10 -38.64 14.78
N ASP A 799 -20.05 -39.51 13.76
CA ASP A 799 -18.93 -39.68 12.82
C ASP A 799 -17.58 -40.12 13.45
N MET A 800 -17.54 -40.49 14.74
CA MET A 800 -16.32 -40.92 15.49
C MET A 800 -15.62 -42.19 14.96
N HIS A 801 -16.09 -42.76 13.84
CA HIS A 801 -15.65 -44.02 13.24
C HIS A 801 -15.55 -43.96 11.70
N GLY A 802 -15.54 -42.76 11.10
CA GLY A 802 -15.42 -42.62 9.65
C GLY A 802 -15.65 -41.19 9.14
N ASN A 803 -16.08 -41.09 7.88
CA ASN A 803 -16.32 -39.86 7.13
C ASN A 803 -15.00 -39.10 6.83
N VAL A 804 -14.26 -38.64 7.84
CA VAL A 804 -12.90 -38.07 7.70
C VAL A 804 -12.02 -38.46 8.89
N TRP A 805 -10.72 -38.62 8.63
CA TRP A 805 -9.73 -38.60 9.72
C TRP A 805 -9.77 -37.26 10.43
N GLU A 806 -9.62 -37.26 11.74
CA GLU A 806 -9.58 -36.06 12.57
C GLU A 806 -8.17 -35.81 13.11
N TRP A 807 -7.63 -34.62 12.84
CA TRP A 807 -6.42 -34.12 13.49
C TRP A 807 -6.58 -34.04 15.01
N CYS A 808 -5.59 -34.56 15.74
CA CYS A 808 -5.41 -34.33 17.18
C CYS A 808 -4.21 -33.41 17.44
N GLU A 809 -4.13 -32.83 18.63
CA GLU A 809 -3.02 -31.95 19.07
C GLU A 809 -1.65 -32.66 19.05
N ASP A 810 -1.64 -33.96 19.36
CA ASP A 810 -0.45 -34.76 19.65
C ASP A 810 0.47 -35.00 18.43
N SER A 811 1.77 -35.03 18.70
CA SER A 811 2.78 -35.52 17.75
C SER A 811 2.82 -37.04 17.73
N TRP A 812 3.13 -37.63 16.57
CA TRP A 812 3.23 -39.07 16.44
C TRP A 812 4.42 -39.63 17.21
N HIS A 813 4.12 -40.65 18.03
CA HIS A 813 5.08 -41.50 18.70
C HIS A 813 4.80 -42.96 18.30
N GLU A 814 5.84 -43.76 18.05
CA GLU A 814 5.72 -45.12 17.49
C GLU A 814 4.84 -46.08 18.29
N ASN A 815 4.61 -45.79 19.57
CA ASN A 815 3.87 -46.57 20.56
C ASN A 815 3.65 -45.68 21.81
N TYR A 816 2.85 -46.13 22.79
CA TYR A 816 2.54 -45.41 24.04
C TYR A 816 3.58 -45.57 25.16
N LYS A 817 4.80 -46.04 24.88
CA LYS A 817 5.84 -46.15 25.91
C LYS A 817 6.24 -44.75 26.38
N ASN A 818 5.96 -44.45 27.64
CA ASN A 818 6.10 -43.14 28.28
C ASN A 818 5.03 -42.09 27.88
N ALA A 819 3.87 -42.51 27.37
CA ALA A 819 2.76 -41.60 27.08
C ALA A 819 2.23 -40.86 28.34
N PRO A 820 1.77 -39.60 28.21
CA PRO A 820 1.13 -38.86 29.30
C PRO A 820 -0.15 -39.54 29.83
N ASN A 821 -0.24 -39.75 31.14
CA ASN A 821 -1.37 -40.44 31.79
C ASN A 821 -2.45 -39.51 32.38
N ASN A 822 -2.39 -38.23 32.02
CA ASN A 822 -3.17 -37.10 32.53
C ASN A 822 -3.99 -36.38 31.44
N GLY A 823 -4.07 -36.95 30.24
CA GLY A 823 -4.85 -36.41 29.11
C GLY A 823 -4.22 -35.23 28.38
N SER A 824 -3.06 -34.71 28.81
CA SER A 824 -2.34 -33.66 28.08
C SER A 824 -1.66 -34.20 26.82
N SER A 825 -1.57 -33.36 25.78
CA SER A 825 -0.98 -33.74 24.50
C SER A 825 0.50 -34.13 24.61
N TRP A 826 0.88 -35.19 23.91
CA TRP A 826 2.24 -35.66 23.81
C TRP A 826 2.97 -34.93 22.66
N ASN A 827 3.78 -33.94 23.03
CA ASN A 827 4.52 -33.09 22.11
C ASN A 827 6.01 -33.02 22.51
N GLU A 828 6.90 -33.29 21.56
CA GLU A 828 8.34 -33.00 21.65
C GLU A 828 8.67 -31.69 20.92
N ASN A 829 9.89 -31.17 21.12
CA ASN A 829 10.36 -29.87 20.57
C ASN A 829 10.01 -29.70 19.08
N HIS A 830 9.11 -28.75 18.80
CA HIS A 830 8.38 -28.68 17.54
C HIS A 830 9.28 -28.42 16.31
N SER A 831 9.44 -29.44 15.46
CA SER A 831 9.75 -29.22 14.04
C SER A 831 8.46 -29.00 13.25
N GLN A 832 8.48 -28.06 12.30
CA GLN A 832 7.32 -27.78 11.44
C GLN A 832 6.95 -28.98 10.54
N THR A 833 7.90 -29.89 10.32
CA THR A 833 7.74 -31.14 9.54
C THR A 833 7.43 -32.36 10.42
N SER A 834 7.03 -32.17 11.68
CA SER A 834 6.58 -33.27 12.54
C SER A 834 5.31 -33.92 11.99
N ALA A 835 5.18 -35.23 12.21
CA ALA A 835 3.97 -35.97 11.92
C ALA A 835 3.01 -35.84 13.12
N LYS A 836 1.74 -35.53 12.84
CA LYS A 836 0.68 -35.33 13.83
C LYS A 836 -0.32 -36.47 13.78
N ILE A 837 -0.98 -36.74 14.91
CA ILE A 837 -1.92 -37.85 15.06
C ILE A 837 -3.20 -37.61 14.26
N LEU A 838 -3.65 -38.67 13.59
CA LEU A 838 -4.98 -38.78 12.99
C LEU A 838 -5.77 -39.90 13.67
N ARG A 839 -7.07 -39.67 13.93
CA ARG A 839 -8.01 -40.65 14.50
C ARG A 839 -9.31 -40.76 13.70
N GLY A 840 -10.04 -41.87 13.88
CA GLY A 840 -11.42 -42.05 13.39
C GLY A 840 -11.61 -42.90 12.13
N GLY A 841 -10.68 -42.89 11.19
CA GLY A 841 -10.90 -43.44 9.84
C GLY A 841 -11.69 -42.49 8.94
N SER A 842 -11.61 -42.69 7.62
CA SER A 842 -12.29 -41.82 6.64
C SER A 842 -13.29 -42.55 5.73
N TRP A 843 -13.96 -41.80 4.86
CA TRP A 843 -14.78 -42.33 3.78
C TRP A 843 -14.08 -43.36 2.86
N PHE A 844 -12.74 -43.34 2.78
CA PHE A 844 -11.95 -44.25 1.96
C PHE A 844 -11.42 -45.48 2.73
N ASP A 845 -11.55 -45.45 4.05
CA ASP A 845 -10.96 -46.45 4.95
C ASP A 845 -11.83 -47.68 5.15
N VAL A 846 -11.17 -48.74 5.60
CA VAL A 846 -11.75 -50.06 5.87
C VAL A 846 -11.92 -50.27 7.38
N PRO A 847 -12.78 -51.21 7.84
CA PRO A 847 -13.19 -51.29 9.24
C PRO A 847 -12.07 -51.33 10.29
N TRP A 848 -10.89 -51.87 9.97
CA TRP A 848 -9.75 -51.91 10.89
C TRP A 848 -9.11 -50.55 11.19
N SER A 849 -9.26 -49.55 10.29
CA SER A 849 -8.82 -48.17 10.50
C SER A 849 -9.80 -47.37 11.36
N CYS A 850 -11.09 -47.75 11.33
CA CYS A 850 -12.20 -47.05 11.96
C CYS A 850 -12.34 -47.31 13.48
N ARG A 851 -11.43 -48.08 14.07
CA ARG A 851 -11.50 -48.55 15.47
C ARG A 851 -11.17 -47.43 16.46
N SER A 852 -11.75 -47.49 17.65
CA SER A 852 -11.52 -46.49 18.71
C SER A 852 -10.04 -46.33 19.09
N ALA A 853 -9.23 -47.39 18.98
CA ALA A 853 -7.81 -47.37 19.33
C ALA A 853 -6.87 -47.09 18.15
N TYR A 854 -7.31 -47.17 16.89
CA TYR A 854 -6.39 -47.06 15.75
C TYR A 854 -5.80 -45.66 15.65
N ARG A 855 -4.49 -45.61 15.39
CA ARG A 855 -3.70 -44.39 15.27
C ARG A 855 -3.09 -44.34 13.88
N ASP A 856 -3.35 -43.29 13.14
CA ASP A 856 -2.55 -42.95 11.96
C ASP A 856 -1.79 -41.64 12.16
N ARG A 857 -0.97 -41.27 11.17
CA ARG A 857 -0.24 -40.00 11.16
C ARG A 857 -0.18 -39.38 9.79
N TYR A 858 -0.13 -38.06 9.76
CA TYR A 858 0.26 -37.33 8.55
C TYR A 858 1.12 -36.12 8.91
N TYR A 859 1.92 -35.63 7.97
CA TYR A 859 2.80 -34.49 8.24
C TYR A 859 1.98 -33.21 8.40
N ALA A 860 2.28 -32.41 9.44
CA ALA A 860 1.45 -31.27 9.84
C ALA A 860 1.21 -30.23 8.74
N VAL A 861 2.15 -30.11 7.77
CA VAL A 861 2.10 -29.21 6.61
C VAL A 861 1.29 -29.72 5.42
N TYR A 862 0.89 -31.00 5.39
CA TYR A 862 0.16 -31.59 4.27
C TYR A 862 -1.33 -31.75 4.60
N TRP A 863 -2.13 -31.76 3.55
CA TRP A 863 -3.57 -31.85 3.58
C TRP A 863 -4.05 -32.88 2.54
N PHE A 864 -5.20 -33.52 2.78
CA PHE A 864 -5.74 -34.53 1.87
C PHE A 864 -7.26 -34.60 1.96
N ASN A 865 -7.95 -35.05 0.90
CA ASN A 865 -9.41 -35.01 0.76
C ASN A 865 -10.19 -36.03 1.64
N LEU A 866 -9.52 -36.60 2.63
CA LEU A 866 -10.04 -37.53 3.62
C LEU A 866 -9.60 -37.17 5.05
N ILE A 867 -8.92 -36.03 5.21
CA ILE A 867 -8.46 -35.47 6.49
C ILE A 867 -9.23 -34.18 6.75
N GLY A 868 -9.92 -34.13 7.89
CA GLY A 868 -10.55 -32.96 8.48
C GLY A 868 -10.18 -32.88 9.97
N PHE A 869 -11.07 -32.31 10.78
CA PHE A 869 -10.87 -32.21 12.23
C PHE A 869 -12.17 -31.93 12.99
N ARG A 870 -12.08 -32.02 14.31
CA ARG A 870 -13.10 -31.71 15.30
C ARG A 870 -12.46 -30.80 16.35
N VAL A 871 -13.24 -29.90 16.95
CA VAL A 871 -12.72 -29.01 18.00
C VAL A 871 -13.05 -29.50 19.40
N ALA A 872 -12.15 -29.21 20.34
CA ALA A 872 -12.33 -29.34 21.77
C ALA A 872 -12.33 -27.96 22.43
N LEU A 873 -12.91 -27.88 23.63
CA LEU A 873 -12.97 -26.68 24.46
C LEU A 873 -12.56 -27.03 25.89
N PHE A 874 -11.69 -26.21 26.48
CA PHE A 874 -11.41 -26.31 27.91
C PHE A 874 -12.64 -25.94 28.76
N LEU A 875 -12.90 -26.73 29.80
CA LEU A 875 -13.62 -26.25 30.98
C LEU A 875 -12.58 -25.69 31.97
N PHE A 876 -12.86 -24.50 32.51
CA PHE A 876 -12.05 -23.84 33.54
C PHE A 876 -12.41 -24.35 34.93
#